data_AF-A0A358RKC5-F1
#
_entry.id   AF-A0A358RKC5-F1
#
_cell.length_a   1.000
_cell.length_b   1.000
_cell.length_c   1.000
_cell.angle_alpha   90.00
_cell.angle_beta   90.00
_cell.angle_gamma   90.00
#
_symmetry.space_group_name_H-M   'P 1'
#
loop_
_entity.id
_entity.type
_entity.pdbx_description
1 polymer ?
#
loop_
_entity_poly.entity_id
_entity_poly.type
_entity_poly.pdbx_seq_one_letter_code
_entity_poly.pdbx_strand_id
1 'polypeptide(L)'
;MKRKTIFISALVLVFVLALFAFTACNNAESQEDVNLVTNGDFSNFTSENKFEGWTTSSSSVTFARVQRSDSESNDNVLKLENKSAGYSYLKQSVKVEVNKIYKVTVDMRIDSDLSNKQGAYVAFLENVDYKFVTHSQKTANGFVTCTFYVKPKNTDYLTIALCLGSKENNCKGTVYFDNVNVSRVSEVAEGYELTNFKKATTVYTNTDVNGICFTVLMSLFGVALLCCAYVLIRRLYARKDAFVDFGKKAVYDKKSDMLTKKWYQNDAFIVSMILLAAAALRLVILLTMYGMGSEMSNTLNVARKYLGVNNGVFDFAEKMAAANTTVTYSPGVIYILSILGFIGQGMDDASLSILLRLINVLADLAVVAMIYFYGKKQVGNKLATVYASVYAMLPFALMVSGHSATFESLLIALIVGALILMINKKYISTYFVMTLAAVLDLRAMAIAPIVVAYFVYMYIKDNDDKKKFTSNRAKIVFGLPACFVLAYALTIPCAIHQIAAGDAFYGFKMMMGQMTNVNYFVKNAFNLYGMVGMNGKSSQQSVNILNLIFLLVLEAYVISLYFKNRNKQELLLLASFTFAVIAVFTIKVTYTYLFLAIALAFIFTMVSGDKRMYFVTSGMSFLGFLNYAQLMNQSGFVKSGVLSSAITDFETTGAFYITFCVFTVILIGYYAYVSYSITNNSKIVDIKAMPETVGNTLKAFVKRVGAKLKKEDVE
;
A
#
# COMPACT_ATOMS: atom_id res chain seq x y z
N MET A 1 35.65 -12.56 -15.62
CA MET A 1 35.31 -11.66 -14.49
C MET A 1 33.88 -11.12 -14.51
N LYS A 2 33.35 -10.57 -15.62
CA LYS A 2 32.00 -9.95 -15.68
C LYS A 2 30.81 -10.85 -15.28
N ARG A 3 30.83 -12.15 -15.56
CA ARG A 3 29.78 -13.11 -15.11
C ARG A 3 29.87 -13.45 -13.61
N LYS A 4 31.07 -13.44 -13.04
CA LYS A 4 31.29 -13.76 -11.61
C LYS A 4 30.78 -12.64 -10.70
N THR A 5 30.97 -11.37 -11.05
CA THR A 5 30.42 -10.24 -10.28
C THR A 5 28.89 -10.18 -10.34
N ILE A 6 28.25 -10.58 -11.43
CA ILE A 6 26.79 -10.68 -11.58
C ILE A 6 26.22 -11.80 -10.71
N PHE A 7 26.88 -12.97 -10.74
CA PHE A 7 26.49 -14.07 -9.88
C PHE A 7 26.67 -13.68 -8.41
N ILE A 8 27.77 -13.04 -8.05
CA ILE A 8 28.03 -12.57 -6.69
C ILE A 8 27.04 -11.48 -6.26
N SER A 9 26.66 -10.52 -7.09
CA SER A 9 25.70 -9.46 -6.69
C SER A 9 24.25 -9.95 -6.66
N ALA A 10 23.84 -10.85 -7.56
CA ALA A 10 22.56 -11.53 -7.47
C ALA A 10 22.52 -12.52 -6.30
N LEU A 11 23.63 -13.21 -6.02
CA LEU A 11 23.78 -14.14 -4.90
C LEU A 11 23.91 -13.39 -3.57
N VAL A 12 24.50 -12.19 -3.53
CA VAL A 12 24.47 -11.29 -2.37
C VAL A 12 23.05 -10.76 -2.17
N LEU A 13 22.34 -10.35 -3.22
CA LEU A 13 20.93 -9.96 -3.09
C LEU A 13 20.07 -11.13 -2.58
N VAL A 14 20.29 -12.34 -3.10
CA VAL A 14 19.60 -13.57 -2.67
C VAL A 14 20.02 -14.00 -1.27
N PHE A 15 21.29 -13.90 -0.89
CA PHE A 15 21.76 -14.21 0.47
C PHE A 15 21.28 -13.17 1.47
N VAL A 16 21.24 -11.90 1.09
CA VAL A 16 20.65 -10.82 1.88
C VAL A 16 19.15 -11.08 2.04
N LEU A 17 18.42 -11.39 0.96
CA LEU A 17 17.00 -11.79 0.98
C LEU A 17 16.74 -13.08 1.78
N ALA A 18 17.67 -14.05 1.76
CA ALA A 18 17.58 -15.27 2.55
C ALA A 18 17.88 -14.99 4.04
N LEU A 19 18.91 -14.21 4.35
CA LEU A 19 19.19 -13.72 5.71
C LEU A 19 17.99 -12.91 6.26
N PHE A 20 17.30 -12.15 5.41
CA PHE A 20 16.04 -11.45 5.73
C PHE A 20 14.88 -12.40 6.06
N ALA A 21 14.72 -13.50 5.32
CA ALA A 21 13.71 -14.52 5.59
C ALA A 21 14.02 -15.32 6.88
N PHE A 22 15.30 -15.63 7.12
CA PHE A 22 15.73 -16.42 8.28
C PHE A 22 15.81 -15.60 9.58
N THR A 23 16.12 -14.30 9.53
CA THR A 23 16.07 -13.43 10.74
C THR A 23 14.64 -13.10 11.19
N ALA A 24 13.67 -13.11 10.27
CA ALA A 24 12.24 -13.05 10.60
C ALA A 24 11.71 -14.36 11.21
N CYS A 25 12.44 -15.47 11.03
CA CYS A 25 12.15 -16.78 11.65
C CYS A 25 12.82 -16.93 13.02
N ASN A 26 13.02 -15.85 13.79
CA ASN A 26 13.39 -16.00 15.19
C ASN A 26 12.14 -16.37 16.01
N ASN A 27 11.82 -17.66 15.95
CA ASN A 27 10.95 -18.32 16.91
C ASN A 27 11.76 -18.50 18.19
N ALA A 28 11.92 -17.43 18.97
CA ALA A 28 12.19 -17.62 20.40
C ALA A 28 11.03 -18.47 20.94
N GLU A 29 11.34 -19.71 21.31
CA GLU A 29 10.41 -20.57 22.03
C GLU A 29 10.02 -19.86 23.32
N SER A 30 8.73 -19.84 23.63
CA SER A 30 8.26 -19.32 24.91
C SER A 30 8.80 -20.25 26.01
N GLN A 31 9.53 -19.67 26.96
CA GLN A 31 10.01 -20.39 28.14
C GLN A 31 8.83 -20.72 29.05
N GLU A 32 8.87 -21.90 29.67
CA GLU A 32 7.85 -22.33 30.64
C GLU A 32 7.92 -21.45 31.89
N ASP A 33 6.75 -21.17 32.47
CA ASP A 33 6.57 -20.36 33.68
C ASP A 33 7.03 -18.88 33.62
N VAL A 34 7.40 -18.38 32.44
CA VAL A 34 7.65 -16.95 32.22
C VAL A 34 6.36 -16.23 31.88
N ASN A 35 6.05 -15.14 32.61
CA ASN A 35 4.91 -14.29 32.29
C ASN A 35 5.16 -13.54 30.98
N LEU A 36 4.30 -13.79 29.99
CA LEU A 36 4.36 -13.16 28.67
C LEU A 36 3.70 -11.78 28.65
N VAL A 37 2.89 -11.46 29.67
CA VAL A 37 2.28 -10.15 29.85
C VAL A 37 3.27 -9.23 30.54
N THR A 38 3.49 -8.05 29.96
CA THR A 38 4.24 -6.96 30.59
C THR A 38 3.33 -6.15 31.50
N ASN A 39 3.82 -5.75 32.68
CA ASN A 39 3.09 -4.90 33.63
C ASN A 39 1.69 -5.44 33.97
N GLY A 40 1.60 -6.75 34.27
CA GLY A 40 0.34 -7.42 34.62
C GLY A 40 -0.14 -7.13 36.05
N ASP A 41 0.74 -6.62 36.89
CA ASP A 41 0.54 -6.09 38.25
C ASP A 41 0.14 -4.60 38.25
N PHE A 42 0.10 -3.96 37.07
CA PHE A 42 -0.30 -2.56 36.91
C PHE A 42 0.48 -1.54 37.76
N SER A 43 1.72 -1.88 38.14
CA SER A 43 2.59 -1.00 38.95
C SER A 43 3.17 0.16 38.13
N ASN A 44 3.50 -0.09 36.85
CA ASN A 44 4.10 0.91 35.96
C ASN A 44 3.04 1.75 35.23
N PHE A 45 3.08 3.06 35.48
CA PHE A 45 2.14 4.03 34.92
C PHE A 45 2.93 5.16 34.25
N THR A 46 2.68 5.38 32.96
CA THR A 46 3.42 6.36 32.16
C THR A 46 3.00 7.80 32.49
N SER A 47 3.83 8.77 32.11
CA SER A 47 3.56 10.20 32.27
C SER A 47 2.31 10.70 31.52
N GLU A 48 1.75 9.89 30.61
CA GLU A 48 0.52 10.17 29.86
C GLU A 48 -0.74 9.57 30.52
N ASN A 49 -0.68 9.16 31.79
CA ASN A 49 -1.76 8.46 32.49
C ASN A 49 -2.21 7.14 31.84
N LYS A 50 -1.26 6.32 31.36
CA LYS A 50 -1.53 5.00 30.75
C LYS A 50 -0.72 3.91 31.46
N PHE A 51 -1.26 2.70 31.53
CA PHE A 51 -0.47 1.54 31.95
C PHE A 51 0.50 1.14 30.85
N GLU A 52 1.79 1.02 31.19
CA GLU A 52 2.80 0.61 30.24
C GLU A 52 2.46 -0.76 29.64
N GLY A 53 2.57 -0.93 28.32
CA GLY A 53 2.28 -2.18 27.62
C GLY A 53 0.79 -2.46 27.33
N TRP A 54 -0.14 -1.65 27.86
CA TRP A 54 -1.59 -1.85 27.72
C TRP A 54 -2.26 -0.76 26.88
N THR A 55 -3.27 -1.13 26.09
CA THR A 55 -4.04 -0.20 25.25
C THR A 55 -5.54 -0.32 25.51
N THR A 56 -6.29 0.77 25.40
CA THR A 56 -7.75 0.75 25.54
C THR A 56 -8.45 0.41 24.22
N SER A 57 -9.71 0.01 24.32
CA SER A 57 -10.57 -0.23 23.15
C SER A 57 -10.94 1.04 22.37
N SER A 58 -10.99 2.18 23.04
CA SER A 58 -11.21 3.50 22.45
C SER A 58 -10.70 4.62 23.38
N SER A 59 -10.61 5.84 22.86
CA SER A 59 -10.25 7.04 23.63
C SER A 59 -11.33 7.48 24.63
N SER A 60 -12.55 6.94 24.52
CA SER A 60 -13.67 7.22 25.43
C SER A 60 -13.71 6.31 26.65
N VAL A 61 -12.89 5.26 26.70
CA VAL A 61 -12.81 4.36 27.85
C VAL A 61 -12.16 5.08 29.02
N THR A 62 -12.88 5.16 30.13
CA THR A 62 -12.32 5.69 31.38
C THR A 62 -11.71 4.55 32.17
N PHE A 63 -10.41 4.64 32.44
CA PHE A 63 -9.68 3.76 33.34
C PHE A 63 -8.87 4.60 34.33
N ALA A 64 -8.56 4.04 35.49
CA ALA A 64 -7.77 4.72 36.50
C ALA A 64 -6.83 3.73 37.20
N ARG A 65 -5.71 4.27 37.69
CA ARG A 65 -4.88 3.60 38.68
C ARG A 65 -5.42 3.92 40.06
N VAL A 66 -5.76 2.89 40.83
CA VAL A 66 -6.29 3.04 42.20
C VAL A 66 -5.45 2.19 43.14
N GLN A 67 -5.24 2.63 44.38
CA GLN A 67 -4.56 1.81 45.38
C GLN A 67 -5.44 0.63 45.78
N ARG A 68 -4.81 -0.54 45.93
CA ARG A 68 -5.46 -1.75 46.44
C ARG A 68 -5.83 -1.50 47.91
N SER A 69 -7.13 -1.49 48.23
CA SER A 69 -7.61 -1.19 49.60
C SER A 69 -7.33 -2.31 50.61
N ASP A 70 -6.80 -3.45 50.15
CA ASP A 70 -6.76 -4.72 50.87
C ASP A 70 -5.30 -5.17 51.18
N SER A 71 -4.30 -4.34 50.85
CA SER A 71 -2.87 -4.64 51.06
C SER A 71 -2.16 -3.55 51.88
N GLU A 72 -1.26 -3.96 52.77
CA GLU A 72 -0.35 -3.04 53.49
C GLU A 72 0.79 -2.52 52.58
N SER A 73 1.01 -3.16 51.43
CA SER A 73 1.83 -2.67 50.32
C SER A 73 1.05 -1.64 49.49
N ASN A 74 1.71 -0.57 49.05
CA ASN A 74 1.18 0.48 48.17
C ASN A 74 0.90 -0.01 46.73
N ASP A 75 0.24 -1.17 46.59
CA ASP A 75 0.01 -1.83 45.32
C ASP A 75 -1.11 -1.13 44.54
N ASN A 76 -0.91 -0.99 43.24
CA ASN A 76 -1.82 -0.28 42.35
C ASN A 76 -2.62 -1.28 41.51
N VAL A 77 -3.90 -1.03 41.33
CA VAL A 77 -4.80 -1.88 40.53
C VAL A 77 -5.42 -1.08 39.38
N LEU A 78 -5.78 -1.81 38.31
CA LEU A 78 -6.56 -1.25 37.21
C LEU A 78 -8.02 -1.12 37.64
N LYS A 79 -8.56 0.10 37.66
CA LYS A 79 -10.01 0.36 37.73
C LYS A 79 -10.55 0.63 36.32
N LEU A 80 -11.58 -0.13 35.91
CA LEU A 80 -12.34 0.08 34.68
C LEU A 80 -13.80 0.41 35.01
N GLU A 81 -14.30 1.54 34.52
CA GLU A 81 -15.64 2.05 34.88
C GLU A 81 -16.44 2.48 33.65
N ASN A 82 -17.68 2.00 33.59
CA ASN A 82 -18.69 2.44 32.64
C ASN A 82 -19.78 3.22 33.39
N LYS A 83 -19.78 4.56 33.27
CA LYS A 83 -20.79 5.44 33.90
C LYS A 83 -22.19 5.29 33.29
N SER A 84 -22.25 4.99 31.99
CA SER A 84 -23.44 4.55 31.26
C SER A 84 -23.20 3.15 30.68
N ALA A 85 -24.27 2.43 30.33
CA ALA A 85 -24.13 1.08 29.79
C ALA A 85 -23.32 1.11 28.48
N GLY A 86 -22.17 0.43 28.47
CA GLY A 86 -21.27 0.40 27.33
C GLY A 86 -20.40 -0.86 27.27
N TYR A 87 -19.46 -0.86 26.34
CA TYR A 87 -18.45 -1.91 26.21
C TYR A 87 -17.06 -1.29 26.23
N SER A 88 -16.30 -1.62 27.28
CA SER A 88 -14.95 -1.10 27.50
C SER A 88 -14.01 -2.25 27.79
N TYR A 89 -12.79 -2.17 27.28
CA TYR A 89 -11.75 -3.14 27.62
C TYR A 89 -10.35 -2.55 27.53
N LEU A 90 -9.44 -3.12 28.32
CA LEU A 90 -8.01 -2.90 28.25
C LEU A 90 -7.35 -4.15 27.68
N LYS A 91 -6.38 -4.01 26.76
CA LYS A 91 -5.80 -5.13 26.01
C LYS A 91 -4.28 -5.09 25.89
N GLN A 92 -3.69 -6.28 25.80
CA GLN A 92 -2.27 -6.48 25.49
C GLN A 92 -2.12 -7.71 24.58
N SER A 93 -1.18 -7.69 23.63
CA SER A 93 -0.92 -8.84 22.76
C SER A 93 0.33 -9.57 23.21
N VAL A 94 0.22 -10.88 23.40
CA VAL A 94 1.33 -11.76 23.77
C VAL A 94 1.58 -12.77 22.65
N LYS A 95 2.86 -13.09 22.42
CA LYS A 95 3.27 -14.11 21.43
C LYS A 95 3.11 -15.50 22.05
N VAL A 96 2.50 -16.42 21.31
CA VAL A 96 2.28 -17.81 21.76
C VAL A 96 2.66 -18.80 20.67
N GLU A 97 2.83 -20.05 21.06
CA GLU A 97 3.11 -21.16 20.16
C GLU A 97 1.86 -21.99 19.92
N VAL A 98 1.65 -22.35 18.66
CA VAL A 98 0.54 -23.22 18.26
C VAL A 98 0.70 -24.58 18.92
N ASN A 99 -0.39 -25.12 19.46
CA ASN A 99 -0.47 -26.40 20.17
C ASN A 99 0.32 -26.50 21.50
N LYS A 100 0.83 -25.38 22.05
CA LYS A 100 1.30 -25.33 23.44
C LYS A 100 0.17 -24.92 24.39
N ILE A 101 0.31 -25.23 25.68
CA ILE A 101 -0.69 -24.94 26.71
C ILE A 101 -0.25 -23.69 27.46
N TYR A 102 -1.20 -22.78 27.66
CA TYR A 102 -0.98 -21.54 28.39
C TYR A 102 -1.94 -21.47 29.58
N LYS A 103 -1.38 -21.17 30.75
CA LYS A 103 -2.13 -20.84 31.96
C LYS A 103 -2.34 -19.33 31.99
N VAL A 104 -3.59 -18.91 32.21
CA VAL A 104 -3.94 -17.51 32.40
C VAL A 104 -4.49 -17.33 33.80
N THR A 105 -3.92 -16.38 34.56
CA THR A 105 -4.45 -15.96 35.85
C THR A 105 -4.75 -14.48 35.85
N VAL A 106 -5.83 -14.08 36.50
CA VAL A 106 -6.23 -12.68 36.68
C VAL A 106 -6.96 -12.54 38.01
N ASP A 107 -6.63 -11.51 38.79
CA ASP A 107 -7.41 -11.14 39.96
C ASP A 107 -8.51 -10.17 39.54
N MET A 108 -9.75 -10.43 39.93
CA MET A 108 -10.90 -9.57 39.61
C MET A 108 -11.67 -9.19 40.88
N ARG A 109 -12.07 -7.92 41.00
CA ARG A 109 -12.94 -7.44 42.08
C ARG A 109 -14.08 -6.59 41.53
N ILE A 110 -15.28 -6.78 42.07
CA ILE A 110 -16.49 -6.03 41.71
C ILE A 110 -17.12 -5.50 43.00
N ASP A 111 -17.21 -4.18 43.15
CA ASP A 111 -17.71 -3.54 44.37
C ASP A 111 -19.26 -3.57 44.48
N SER A 112 -19.96 -3.60 43.34
CA SER A 112 -21.42 -3.62 43.24
C SER A 112 -21.89 -4.38 42.00
N ASP A 113 -23.08 -4.97 42.10
CA ASP A 113 -23.66 -5.74 41.00
C ASP A 113 -23.69 -4.93 39.69
N LEU A 114 -23.20 -5.56 38.63
CA LEU A 114 -23.10 -4.96 37.31
C LEU A 114 -24.46 -5.02 36.61
N SER A 115 -24.76 -4.02 35.76
CA SER A 115 -26.10 -3.87 35.18
C SER A 115 -26.51 -4.95 34.17
N ASN A 116 -25.59 -5.82 33.76
CA ASN A 116 -25.81 -6.89 32.80
C ASN A 116 -25.11 -8.17 33.28
N LYS A 117 -25.74 -9.34 33.05
CA LYS A 117 -25.20 -10.66 33.42
C LYS A 117 -23.88 -11.02 32.74
N GLN A 118 -23.59 -10.44 31.57
CA GLN A 118 -22.29 -10.62 30.91
C GLN A 118 -21.15 -9.95 31.70
N GLY A 119 -21.47 -8.91 32.48
CA GLY A 119 -20.58 -8.28 33.45
C GLY A 119 -19.15 -8.04 32.95
N ALA A 120 -18.19 -8.41 33.78
CA ALA A 120 -16.76 -8.38 33.49
C ALA A 120 -16.23 -9.79 33.18
N TYR A 121 -15.27 -9.89 32.27
CA TYR A 121 -14.69 -11.16 31.82
C TYR A 121 -13.33 -10.94 31.17
N VAL A 122 -12.62 -12.03 30.90
CA VAL A 122 -11.42 -12.03 30.06
C VAL A 122 -11.72 -12.68 28.74
N ALA A 123 -11.24 -12.10 27.64
CA ALA A 123 -11.37 -12.68 26.32
C ALA A 123 -10.06 -12.54 25.53
N PHE A 124 -9.96 -13.30 24.45
CA PHE A 124 -8.95 -13.10 23.42
C PHE A 124 -9.61 -12.48 22.19
N LEU A 125 -9.10 -11.34 21.72
CA LEU A 125 -9.76 -10.59 20.63
C LEU A 125 -9.75 -11.34 19.29
N GLU A 126 -8.90 -12.36 19.16
CA GLU A 126 -8.88 -13.27 18.00
C GLU A 126 -10.17 -14.08 17.87
N ASN A 127 -10.91 -14.26 18.96
CA ASN A 127 -12.25 -14.84 18.97
C ASN A 127 -13.01 -14.48 20.25
N VAL A 128 -13.83 -13.43 20.16
CA VAL A 128 -14.60 -12.88 21.30
C VAL A 128 -15.79 -13.76 21.72
N ASP A 129 -16.07 -14.85 20.99
CA ASP A 129 -17.07 -15.85 21.42
C ASP A 129 -16.56 -16.62 22.65
N TYR A 130 -15.24 -16.73 22.82
CA TYR A 130 -14.64 -17.28 24.02
C TYR A 130 -14.56 -16.21 25.11
N LYS A 131 -15.47 -16.32 26.08
CA LYS A 131 -15.52 -15.48 27.28
C LYS A 131 -15.11 -16.33 28.47
N PHE A 132 -13.97 -15.98 29.07
CA PHE A 132 -13.41 -16.66 30.23
C PHE A 132 -13.76 -15.90 31.50
N VAL A 133 -13.93 -16.63 32.60
CA VAL A 133 -13.98 -16.09 33.96
C VAL A 133 -14.97 -14.92 34.13
N THR A 134 -16.19 -15.10 33.61
CA THR A 134 -17.24 -14.08 33.60
C THR A 134 -17.86 -13.87 34.99
N HIS A 135 -17.96 -12.62 35.43
CA HIS A 135 -18.55 -12.22 36.71
C HIS A 135 -19.43 -10.98 36.56
N SER A 136 -20.60 -10.96 37.20
CA SER A 136 -21.51 -9.81 37.20
C SER A 136 -22.00 -9.38 38.58
N GLN A 137 -21.71 -10.17 39.62
CA GLN A 137 -22.15 -9.91 40.99
C GLN A 137 -21.00 -9.34 41.82
N LYS A 138 -21.35 -8.62 42.88
CA LYS A 138 -20.40 -8.14 43.89
C LYS A 138 -19.56 -9.32 44.43
N THR A 139 -18.25 -9.12 44.47
CA THR A 139 -17.33 -10.10 45.05
C THR A 139 -17.40 -10.05 46.59
N ALA A 140 -17.62 -11.20 47.23
CA ALA A 140 -17.86 -11.27 48.67
C ALA A 140 -16.62 -10.89 49.52
N ASN A 141 -15.42 -11.33 49.12
CA ASN A 141 -14.19 -11.22 49.91
C ASN A 141 -13.06 -10.52 49.13
N GLY A 142 -13.34 -9.33 48.56
CA GLY A 142 -12.32 -8.58 47.81
C GLY A 142 -11.99 -9.20 46.45
N PHE A 143 -10.70 -9.23 46.07
CA PHE A 143 -10.24 -9.81 44.81
C PHE A 143 -10.40 -11.33 44.77
N VAL A 144 -10.90 -11.84 43.63
CA VAL A 144 -11.01 -13.27 43.34
C VAL A 144 -10.03 -13.61 42.22
N THR A 145 -9.12 -14.54 42.50
CA THR A 145 -8.18 -15.05 41.50
C THR A 145 -8.89 -16.02 40.57
N CYS A 146 -8.91 -15.68 39.29
CA CYS A 146 -9.55 -16.45 38.23
C CYS A 146 -8.48 -17.11 37.37
N THR A 147 -8.59 -18.42 37.16
CA THR A 147 -7.61 -19.21 36.38
C THR A 147 -8.29 -19.99 35.27
N PHE A 148 -7.69 -20.00 34.07
CA PHE A 148 -8.13 -20.84 32.96
C PHE A 148 -6.96 -21.25 32.06
N TYR A 149 -7.13 -22.34 31.30
CA TYR A 149 -6.10 -22.89 30.43
C TYR A 149 -6.54 -22.86 28.97
N VAL A 150 -5.64 -22.41 28.10
CA VAL A 150 -5.89 -22.34 26.67
C VAL A 150 -4.79 -23.00 25.85
N LYS A 151 -5.20 -23.66 24.76
CA LYS A 151 -4.33 -24.24 23.75
C LYS A 151 -4.61 -23.62 22.39
N PRO A 152 -3.81 -22.63 21.94
CA PRO A 152 -3.94 -22.00 20.63
C PRO A 152 -3.81 -23.04 19.51
N LYS A 153 -4.79 -23.12 18.61
CA LYS A 153 -4.80 -24.12 17.52
C LYS A 153 -4.38 -23.58 16.16
N ASN A 154 -4.67 -22.31 15.88
CA ASN A 154 -4.51 -21.68 14.57
C ASN A 154 -4.03 -20.21 14.69
N THR A 155 -3.34 -19.87 15.78
CA THR A 155 -2.77 -18.54 16.01
C THR A 155 -1.47 -18.63 16.79
N ASP A 156 -0.50 -17.78 16.45
CA ASP A 156 0.81 -17.62 17.11
C ASP A 156 0.88 -16.37 18.01
N TYR A 157 -0.28 -15.77 18.29
CA TYR A 157 -0.45 -14.68 19.24
C TYR A 157 -1.84 -14.73 19.87
N LEU A 158 -1.97 -14.13 21.06
CA LEU A 158 -3.23 -13.91 21.76
C LEU A 158 -3.29 -12.45 22.25
N THR A 159 -4.35 -11.73 21.91
CA THR A 159 -4.62 -10.41 22.47
C THR A 159 -5.56 -10.54 23.65
N ILE A 160 -5.00 -10.65 24.85
CA ILE A 160 -5.77 -10.68 26.10
C ILE A 160 -6.48 -9.34 26.29
N ALA A 161 -7.78 -9.40 26.56
CA ALA A 161 -8.63 -8.26 26.83
C ALA A 161 -9.36 -8.44 28.16
N LEU A 162 -9.25 -7.44 29.03
CA LEU A 162 -9.94 -7.31 30.30
C LEU A 162 -11.19 -6.47 30.06
N CYS A 163 -12.36 -7.11 30.06
CA CYS A 163 -13.58 -6.55 29.51
C CYS A 163 -14.59 -6.18 30.60
N LEU A 164 -15.34 -5.10 30.36
CA LEU A 164 -16.57 -4.72 31.05
C LEU A 164 -17.66 -4.47 29.99
N GLY A 165 -18.65 -5.37 29.94
CA GLY A 165 -19.67 -5.41 28.89
C GLY A 165 -19.19 -6.07 27.61
N SER A 166 -20.08 -6.20 26.63
CA SER A 166 -19.78 -6.71 25.29
C SER A 166 -20.57 -5.94 24.23
N LYS A 167 -20.21 -6.09 22.96
CA LYS A 167 -20.87 -5.40 21.84
C LYS A 167 -22.40 -5.62 21.79
N GLU A 168 -22.85 -6.81 22.18
CA GLU A 168 -24.28 -7.17 22.20
C GLU A 168 -24.93 -6.92 23.55
N ASN A 169 -24.14 -6.89 24.61
CA ASN A 169 -24.61 -6.77 26.00
C ASN A 169 -23.81 -5.68 26.72
N ASN A 170 -24.21 -4.43 26.50
CA ASN A 170 -23.63 -3.28 27.17
C ASN A 170 -23.81 -3.37 28.69
N CYS A 171 -22.80 -2.94 29.44
CA CYS A 171 -22.76 -3.04 30.89
C CYS A 171 -22.35 -1.71 31.53
N LYS A 172 -23.05 -1.33 32.61
CA LYS A 172 -22.74 -0.21 33.50
C LYS A 172 -22.21 -0.79 34.82
N GLY A 173 -21.20 -0.14 35.40
CA GLY A 173 -20.62 -0.50 36.68
C GLY A 173 -19.10 -0.33 36.70
N THR A 174 -18.48 -0.90 37.73
CA THR A 174 -17.04 -0.77 38.00
C THR A 174 -16.44 -2.14 38.30
N VAL A 175 -15.32 -2.45 37.66
CA VAL A 175 -14.53 -3.65 37.91
C VAL A 175 -13.06 -3.26 38.11
N TYR A 176 -12.37 -4.01 38.96
CA TYR A 176 -10.93 -3.89 39.17
C TYR A 176 -10.23 -5.16 38.73
N PHE A 177 -9.07 -5.00 38.12
CA PHE A 177 -8.20 -6.10 37.67
C PHE A 177 -6.80 -5.94 38.24
N ASP A 178 -6.17 -7.06 38.57
CA ASP A 178 -4.77 -7.13 39.00
C ASP A 178 -4.14 -8.49 38.65
N ASN A 179 -2.82 -8.62 38.83
CA ASN A 179 -2.05 -9.87 38.75
C ASN A 179 -2.29 -10.70 37.48
N VAL A 180 -2.32 -10.04 36.32
CA VAL A 180 -2.51 -10.69 35.02
C VAL A 180 -1.24 -11.46 34.63
N ASN A 181 -1.36 -12.77 34.50
CA ASN A 181 -0.28 -13.64 34.05
C ASN A 181 -0.73 -14.51 32.88
N VAL A 182 0.10 -14.59 31.84
CA VAL A 182 -0.03 -15.59 30.78
C VAL A 182 1.31 -16.31 30.67
N SER A 183 1.37 -17.57 31.06
CA SER A 183 2.61 -18.36 31.06
C SER A 183 2.41 -19.70 30.37
N ARG A 184 3.45 -20.18 29.68
CA ARG A 184 3.43 -21.51 29.06
C ARG A 184 3.60 -22.56 30.15
N VAL A 185 2.79 -23.62 30.08
CA VAL A 185 2.85 -24.78 30.97
C VAL A 185 2.90 -26.08 30.17
N SER A 186 3.47 -27.13 30.75
CA SER A 186 3.54 -28.46 30.13
C SER A 186 2.21 -29.21 30.21
N GLU A 187 1.50 -29.08 31.33
CA GLU A 187 0.27 -29.81 31.65
C GLU A 187 -0.79 -28.90 32.30
N VAL A 188 -2.04 -29.36 32.29
CA VAL A 188 -3.17 -28.65 32.92
C VAL A 188 -3.35 -29.17 34.34
N ALA A 189 -3.47 -28.27 35.31
CA ALA A 189 -3.69 -28.65 36.71
C ALA A 189 -5.03 -29.37 36.91
N GLU A 190 -5.07 -30.27 37.89
CA GLU A 190 -6.27 -31.04 38.22
C GLU A 190 -7.47 -30.13 38.54
N GLY A 191 -8.65 -30.47 38.00
CA GLY A 191 -9.87 -29.68 38.17
C GLY A 191 -10.09 -28.54 37.17
N TYR A 192 -9.18 -28.31 36.21
CA TYR A 192 -9.35 -27.31 35.15
C TYR A 192 -9.56 -27.92 33.77
N GLU A 193 -10.44 -27.31 32.97
CA GLU A 193 -10.65 -27.69 31.57
C GLU A 193 -9.68 -26.96 30.63
N LEU A 194 -9.17 -27.70 29.64
CA LEU A 194 -8.36 -27.12 28.58
C LEU A 194 -9.23 -26.61 27.43
N THR A 195 -9.26 -25.29 27.24
CA THR A 195 -9.94 -24.72 26.08
C THR A 195 -9.04 -24.76 24.86
N ASN A 196 -9.43 -25.54 23.84
CA ASN A 196 -8.77 -25.50 22.54
C ASN A 196 -9.15 -24.21 21.81
N PHE A 197 -8.42 -23.14 22.12
CA PHE A 197 -8.67 -21.82 21.56
C PHE A 197 -8.39 -21.82 20.06
N LYS A 198 -9.47 -21.60 19.29
CA LYS A 198 -9.40 -21.32 17.87
C LYS A 198 -9.70 -19.85 17.67
N LYS A 199 -8.72 -19.11 17.14
CA LYS A 199 -8.99 -17.86 16.44
C LYS A 199 -10.15 -18.11 15.48
N ALA A 200 -11.15 -17.23 15.47
CA ALA A 200 -12.34 -17.43 14.65
C ALA A 200 -11.89 -17.77 13.22
N THR A 201 -12.28 -18.94 12.70
CA THR A 201 -11.87 -19.41 11.37
C THR A 201 -12.41 -18.56 10.23
N THR A 202 -13.18 -17.55 10.56
CA THR A 202 -13.45 -16.42 9.72
C THR A 202 -12.62 -15.26 10.22
N VAL A 203 -11.58 -14.89 9.47
CA VAL A 203 -11.55 -13.49 9.03
C VAL A 203 -13.01 -13.18 8.70
N TYR A 204 -13.68 -12.26 9.41
CA TYR A 204 -15.04 -11.85 9.05
C TYR A 204 -14.94 -11.17 7.68
N THR A 205 -14.80 -11.98 6.64
CA THR A 205 -14.75 -11.54 5.27
C THR A 205 -16.18 -11.20 4.96
N ASN A 206 -16.44 -9.96 4.61
CA ASN A 206 -17.71 -9.53 4.03
C ASN A 206 -17.84 -10.02 2.56
N THR A 207 -17.08 -11.05 2.19
CA THR A 207 -17.08 -11.69 0.89
C THR A 207 -18.48 -12.17 0.58
N ASP A 208 -18.95 -11.81 -0.59
CA ASP A 208 -20.22 -12.25 -1.12
C ASP A 208 -20.07 -12.70 -2.58
N VAL A 209 -21.14 -13.29 -3.11
CA VAL A 209 -21.16 -13.77 -4.50
C VAL A 209 -20.85 -12.64 -5.47
N ASN A 210 -21.34 -11.43 -5.23
CA ASN A 210 -21.08 -10.28 -6.10
C ASN A 210 -19.61 -9.86 -6.10
N GLY A 211 -18.96 -9.82 -4.93
CA GLY A 211 -17.54 -9.51 -4.78
C GLY A 211 -16.63 -10.55 -5.43
N ILE A 212 -16.99 -11.84 -5.34
CA ILE A 212 -16.30 -12.93 -6.05
C ILE A 212 -16.47 -12.76 -7.56
N CYS A 213 -17.71 -12.61 -8.04
CA CYS A 213 -18.00 -12.42 -9.46
C CYS A 213 -17.28 -11.20 -10.03
N PHE A 214 -17.29 -10.07 -9.32
CA PHE A 214 -16.56 -8.87 -9.70
C PHE A 214 -15.06 -9.13 -9.82
N THR A 215 -14.45 -9.75 -8.81
CA THR A 215 -13.01 -10.05 -8.80
C THR A 215 -12.63 -10.94 -9.97
N VAL A 216 -13.40 -12.00 -10.22
CA VAL A 216 -13.15 -12.96 -11.31
C VAL A 216 -13.38 -12.32 -12.68
N LEU A 217 -14.53 -11.69 -12.91
CA LEU A 217 -14.89 -11.12 -14.22
C LEU A 217 -13.97 -9.97 -14.61
N MET A 218 -13.63 -9.07 -13.69
CA MET A 218 -12.71 -7.97 -13.98
C MET A 218 -11.28 -8.46 -14.18
N SER A 219 -10.87 -9.53 -13.48
CA SER A 219 -9.57 -10.18 -13.70
C SER A 219 -9.50 -10.80 -15.10
N LEU A 220 -10.53 -11.56 -15.51
CA LEU A 220 -10.64 -12.15 -16.83
C LEU A 220 -10.70 -11.08 -17.93
N PHE A 221 -11.46 -10.00 -17.70
CA PHE A 221 -11.51 -8.85 -18.60
C PHE A 221 -10.14 -8.19 -18.75
N GLY A 222 -9.40 -7.98 -17.66
CA GLY A 222 -8.04 -7.44 -17.69
C GLY A 222 -7.08 -8.31 -18.52
N VAL A 223 -7.13 -9.64 -18.31
CA VAL A 223 -6.34 -10.59 -19.09
C VAL A 223 -6.73 -10.56 -20.57
N ALA A 224 -8.03 -10.57 -20.87
CA ALA A 224 -8.53 -10.50 -22.24
C ALA A 224 -8.13 -9.19 -22.93
N LEU A 225 -8.25 -8.06 -22.25
CA LEU A 225 -7.84 -6.74 -22.72
C LEU A 225 -6.35 -6.72 -23.10
N LEU A 226 -5.48 -7.23 -22.21
CA LEU A 226 -4.04 -7.30 -22.45
C LEU A 226 -3.72 -8.29 -23.59
N CYS A 227 -4.38 -9.45 -23.67
CA CYS A 227 -4.18 -10.38 -24.78
C CYS A 227 -4.62 -9.79 -26.12
N CYS A 228 -5.78 -9.14 -26.18
CA CYS A 228 -6.30 -8.46 -27.35
C CYS A 228 -5.36 -7.34 -27.79
N ALA A 229 -4.88 -6.52 -26.84
CA ALA A 229 -3.89 -5.48 -27.11
C ALA A 229 -2.60 -6.04 -27.68
N TYR A 230 -2.08 -7.13 -27.12
CA TYR A 230 -0.89 -7.80 -27.63
C TYR A 230 -1.07 -8.25 -29.08
N VAL A 231 -2.22 -8.84 -29.41
CA VAL A 231 -2.56 -9.25 -30.79
C VAL A 231 -2.66 -8.04 -31.72
N LEU A 232 -3.32 -6.95 -31.28
CA LEU A 232 -3.44 -5.72 -32.05
C LEU A 232 -2.08 -5.08 -32.33
N ILE A 233 -1.20 -5.00 -31.33
CA ILE A 233 0.18 -4.49 -31.47
C ILE A 233 0.95 -5.33 -32.49
N ARG A 234 0.90 -6.67 -32.39
CA ARG A 234 1.57 -7.56 -33.34
C ARG A 234 1.05 -7.39 -34.77
N ARG A 235 -0.26 -7.18 -34.94
CA ARG A 235 -0.87 -6.92 -36.24
C ARG A 235 -0.49 -5.55 -36.79
N LEU A 236 -0.41 -4.53 -35.94
CA LEU A 236 0.09 -3.22 -36.34
C LEU A 236 1.55 -3.31 -36.79
N TYR A 237 2.42 -4.01 -36.07
CA TYR A 237 3.80 -4.24 -36.48
C TYR A 237 3.95 -5.01 -37.80
N ALA A 238 2.94 -5.76 -38.24
CA ALA A 238 2.94 -6.39 -39.56
C ALA A 238 2.64 -5.40 -40.71
N ARG A 239 2.14 -4.20 -40.41
CA ARG A 239 1.85 -3.17 -41.40
C ARG A 239 3.05 -2.26 -41.61
N LYS A 240 3.27 -1.82 -42.86
CA LYS A 240 4.38 -0.92 -43.24
C LYS A 240 4.24 0.49 -42.61
N ASP A 241 3.06 0.84 -42.14
CA ASP A 241 2.70 2.15 -41.60
C ASP A 241 2.50 2.13 -40.07
N ALA A 242 3.00 1.09 -39.37
CA ALA A 242 2.82 0.86 -37.93
C ALA A 242 3.23 2.05 -37.06
N PHE A 243 4.38 2.63 -37.39
CA PHE A 243 5.02 3.72 -36.65
C PHE A 243 4.68 5.11 -37.22
N VAL A 244 3.74 5.17 -38.16
CA VAL A 244 3.34 6.41 -38.84
C VAL A 244 1.95 6.84 -38.36
N ASP A 245 1.74 8.16 -38.28
CA ASP A 245 0.45 8.75 -37.97
C ASP A 245 -0.66 8.31 -38.94
N PHE A 246 -1.90 8.34 -38.48
CA PHE A 246 -3.06 8.14 -39.34
C PHE A 246 -3.05 9.13 -40.52
N GLY A 247 -3.26 8.62 -41.74
CA GLY A 247 -3.32 9.43 -42.97
C GLY A 247 -2.01 9.49 -43.78
N LYS A 248 -0.91 8.86 -43.34
CA LYS A 248 0.37 8.81 -44.06
C LYS A 248 0.73 7.37 -44.49
N LYS A 249 1.33 7.19 -45.67
CA LYS A 249 1.50 5.85 -46.30
C LYS A 249 2.76 5.05 -45.94
N ALA A 250 3.90 5.65 -45.55
CA ALA A 250 5.08 4.91 -45.05
C ALA A 250 6.18 5.88 -44.62
N VAL A 251 7.15 5.39 -43.83
CA VAL A 251 8.39 6.10 -43.46
C VAL A 251 9.35 6.29 -44.66
N TYR A 252 9.21 5.47 -45.71
CA TYR A 252 10.20 5.39 -46.81
C TYR A 252 9.84 6.16 -48.08
N ASP A 253 8.66 6.77 -48.16
CA ASP A 253 8.25 7.51 -49.36
C ASP A 253 8.51 9.02 -49.16
N LYS A 254 9.59 9.52 -49.78
CA LYS A 254 9.99 10.95 -49.73
C LYS A 254 8.92 11.91 -50.29
N LYS A 255 7.91 11.39 -50.99
CA LYS A 255 6.71 12.09 -51.42
C LYS A 255 5.46 11.38 -50.89
N SER A 256 5.24 11.38 -49.58
CA SER A 256 3.97 10.88 -49.05
C SER A 256 2.88 11.91 -49.36
N ASP A 257 2.07 11.67 -50.40
CA ASP A 257 0.86 12.44 -50.66
C ASP A 257 -0.01 12.45 -49.40
N MET A 258 -0.25 13.65 -48.87
CA MET A 258 -1.11 13.86 -47.72
C MET A 258 -2.55 13.63 -48.16
N LEU A 259 -3.07 12.42 -47.95
CA LEU A 259 -4.51 12.20 -48.06
C LEU A 259 -5.20 13.16 -47.08
N THR A 260 -6.30 13.77 -47.53
CA THR A 260 -7.18 14.59 -46.69
C THR A 260 -7.48 13.83 -45.40
N LYS A 261 -6.88 14.29 -44.29
CA LYS A 261 -7.01 13.65 -42.98
C LYS A 261 -8.48 13.74 -42.59
N LYS A 262 -9.17 12.59 -42.55
CA LYS A 262 -10.57 12.56 -42.10
C LYS A 262 -10.63 13.11 -40.68
N TRP A 263 -11.70 13.82 -40.34
CA TRP A 263 -11.83 14.50 -39.04
C TRP A 263 -11.59 13.55 -37.85
N TYR A 264 -12.04 12.29 -37.94
CA TYR A 264 -11.84 11.27 -36.91
C TYR A 264 -10.41 10.73 -36.78
N GLN A 265 -9.53 11.05 -37.74
CA GLN A 265 -8.11 10.70 -37.67
C GLN A 265 -7.29 11.78 -36.97
N ASN A 266 -7.91 12.92 -36.62
CA ASN A 266 -7.27 13.99 -35.87
C ASN A 266 -6.87 13.50 -34.47
N ASP A 267 -5.64 13.81 -34.08
CA ASP A 267 -5.08 13.47 -32.77
C ASP A 267 -5.96 13.97 -31.62
N ALA A 268 -6.50 15.18 -31.75
CA ALA A 268 -7.38 15.76 -30.74
C ALA A 268 -8.68 14.96 -30.62
N PHE A 269 -9.26 14.54 -31.74
CA PHE A 269 -10.46 13.71 -31.73
C PHE A 269 -10.18 12.34 -31.09
N ILE A 270 -9.09 11.67 -31.48
CA ILE A 270 -8.70 10.36 -30.94
C ILE A 270 -8.54 10.44 -29.42
N VAL A 271 -7.76 11.41 -28.93
CA VAL A 271 -7.56 11.60 -27.49
C VAL A 271 -8.87 11.89 -26.78
N SER A 272 -9.69 12.81 -27.31
CA SER A 272 -10.97 13.14 -26.70
C SER A 272 -11.89 11.93 -26.59
N MET A 273 -11.95 11.07 -27.62
CA MET A 273 -12.75 9.85 -27.55
C MET A 273 -12.22 8.86 -26.50
N ILE A 274 -10.90 8.69 -26.41
CA ILE A 274 -10.29 7.85 -25.37
C ILE A 274 -10.60 8.41 -23.99
N LEU A 275 -10.45 9.73 -23.78
CA LEU A 275 -10.70 10.37 -22.49
C LEU A 275 -12.17 10.34 -22.10
N LEU A 276 -13.09 10.53 -23.05
CA LEU A 276 -14.53 10.42 -22.80
C LEU A 276 -14.91 9.00 -22.40
N ALA A 277 -14.42 7.98 -23.11
CA ALA A 277 -14.65 6.58 -22.75
C ALA A 277 -14.03 6.25 -21.37
N ALA A 278 -12.81 6.72 -21.11
CA ALA A 278 -12.11 6.54 -19.84
C ALA A 278 -12.85 7.21 -18.67
N ALA A 279 -13.37 8.42 -18.89
CA ALA A 279 -14.15 9.17 -17.92
C ALA A 279 -15.50 8.49 -17.65
N ALA A 280 -16.20 8.03 -18.68
CA ALA A 280 -17.46 7.31 -18.54
C ALA A 280 -17.30 6.04 -17.68
N LEU A 281 -16.27 5.23 -17.94
CA LEU A 281 -15.99 4.04 -17.13
C LEU A 281 -15.70 4.37 -15.67
N ARG A 282 -14.92 5.43 -15.41
CA ARG A 282 -14.58 5.87 -14.04
C ARG A 282 -15.79 6.50 -13.34
N LEU A 283 -16.66 7.20 -14.06
CA LEU A 283 -17.91 7.75 -13.53
C LEU A 283 -18.86 6.66 -13.07
N VAL A 284 -18.95 5.53 -13.78
CA VAL A 284 -19.73 4.38 -13.32
C VAL A 284 -19.25 3.93 -11.94
N ILE A 285 -17.94 3.79 -11.75
CA ILE A 285 -17.34 3.38 -10.45
C ILE A 285 -17.60 4.45 -9.37
N LEU A 286 -17.41 5.73 -9.70
CA LEU A 286 -17.65 6.86 -8.78
C LEU A 286 -19.09 6.87 -8.26
N LEU A 287 -20.06 6.69 -9.15
CA LEU A 287 -21.49 6.81 -8.84
C LEU A 287 -22.08 5.54 -8.21
N THR A 288 -21.49 4.37 -8.45
CA THR A 288 -22.03 3.09 -7.95
C THR A 288 -21.39 2.61 -6.65
N MET A 289 -20.17 3.06 -6.36
CA MET A 289 -19.39 2.62 -5.19
C MET A 289 -19.06 3.81 -4.28
N TYR A 290 -19.00 3.58 -2.97
CA TYR A 290 -18.60 4.61 -1.99
C TYR A 290 -17.08 4.79 -1.90
N GLY A 291 -16.32 3.71 -2.09
CA GLY A 291 -14.87 3.66 -1.93
C GLY A 291 -14.46 2.70 -0.83
N MET A 292 -13.33 2.97 -0.18
CA MET A 292 -12.73 2.13 0.87
C MET A 292 -13.47 2.17 2.24
N GLY A 293 -14.80 2.16 2.23
CA GLY A 293 -15.65 2.10 3.42
C GLY A 293 -15.25 3.08 4.53
N SER A 294 -15.01 2.57 5.73
CA SER A 294 -14.67 3.39 6.90
C SER A 294 -13.41 4.23 6.72
N GLU A 295 -12.44 3.79 5.90
CA GLU A 295 -11.24 4.58 5.60
C GLU A 295 -11.62 5.86 4.84
N MET A 296 -12.53 5.74 3.85
CA MET A 296 -13.07 6.89 3.15
C MET A 296 -13.79 7.82 4.15
N SER A 297 -14.71 7.28 4.96
CA SER A 297 -15.44 8.08 5.94
C SER A 297 -14.51 8.78 6.93
N ASN A 298 -13.44 8.12 7.38
CA ASN A 298 -12.42 8.72 8.24
C ASN A 298 -11.69 9.87 7.55
N THR A 299 -11.26 9.69 6.28
CA THR A 299 -10.63 10.76 5.50
C THR A 299 -11.57 11.96 5.31
N LEU A 300 -12.85 11.71 5.01
CA LEU A 300 -13.86 12.76 4.86
C LEU A 300 -14.17 13.48 6.18
N ASN A 301 -14.19 12.74 7.29
CA ASN A 301 -14.34 13.31 8.63
C ASN A 301 -13.16 14.22 8.95
N VAL A 302 -11.92 13.78 8.63
CA VAL A 302 -10.73 14.63 8.81
C VAL A 302 -10.84 15.91 7.99
N ALA A 303 -11.24 15.80 6.73
CA ALA A 303 -11.46 16.94 5.85
C ALA A 303 -12.46 17.95 6.44
N ARG A 304 -13.68 17.53 6.80
CA ARG A 304 -14.72 18.47 7.26
C ARG A 304 -14.51 18.95 8.69
N LYS A 305 -14.22 18.03 9.62
CA LYS A 305 -14.23 18.31 11.07
C LYS A 305 -12.99 19.07 11.54
N TYR A 306 -11.82 18.80 10.93
CA TYR A 306 -10.56 19.39 11.39
C TYR A 306 -9.99 20.43 10.42
N LEU A 307 -10.03 20.14 9.12
CA LEU A 307 -9.37 20.96 8.09
C LEU A 307 -10.27 22.05 7.50
N GLY A 308 -11.55 21.74 7.26
CA GLY A 308 -12.54 22.64 6.64
C GLY A 308 -13.16 23.67 7.57
N VAL A 309 -12.64 23.84 8.79
CA VAL A 309 -13.15 24.77 9.82
C VAL A 309 -12.00 25.44 10.58
N ASN A 310 -12.24 26.65 11.11
CA ASN A 310 -11.41 27.35 12.10
C ASN A 310 -9.89 27.20 11.89
N ASN A 311 -9.33 27.92 10.92
CA ASN A 311 -7.89 27.88 10.59
C ASN A 311 -7.33 26.46 10.38
N GLY A 312 -8.14 25.53 9.87
CA GLY A 312 -7.86 24.09 9.99
C GLY A 312 -6.54 23.60 9.44
N VAL A 313 -5.97 24.25 8.42
CA VAL A 313 -4.61 23.96 7.92
C VAL A 313 -3.53 24.34 8.94
N PHE A 314 -3.68 25.52 9.56
CA PHE A 314 -2.67 26.13 10.43
C PHE A 314 -2.60 25.44 11.80
N ASP A 315 -3.74 24.98 12.31
CA ASP A 315 -3.86 24.39 13.65
C ASP A 315 -3.99 22.86 13.59
N PHE A 316 -3.69 22.25 12.43
CA PHE A 316 -3.99 20.85 12.16
C PHE A 316 -3.29 19.90 13.13
N ALA A 317 -2.01 20.17 13.39
CA ALA A 317 -1.20 19.36 14.28
C ALA A 317 -1.72 19.38 15.72
N GLU A 318 -2.13 20.55 16.22
CA GLU A 318 -2.73 20.71 17.55
C GLU A 318 -4.09 20.01 17.63
N LYS A 319 -4.93 20.13 16.61
CA LYS A 319 -6.23 19.44 16.55
C LYS A 319 -6.06 17.93 16.56
N MET A 320 -5.06 17.40 15.86
CA MET A 320 -4.74 15.97 15.85
C MET A 320 -4.18 15.50 17.19
N ALA A 321 -3.27 16.27 17.79
CA ALA A 321 -2.75 16.00 19.14
C ALA A 321 -3.87 16.00 20.19
N ALA A 322 -4.77 16.98 20.17
CA ALA A 322 -5.92 17.05 21.07
C ALA A 322 -6.91 15.87 20.87
N ALA A 323 -6.98 15.33 19.66
CA ALA A 323 -7.75 14.13 19.34
C ALA A 323 -7.00 12.82 19.67
N ASN A 324 -5.84 12.86 20.34
CA ASN A 324 -4.96 11.72 20.60
C ASN A 324 -4.65 10.89 19.34
N THR A 325 -4.55 11.57 18.19
CA THR A 325 -4.33 10.95 16.89
C THR A 325 -3.03 11.47 16.30
N THR A 326 -2.21 10.59 15.75
CA THR A 326 -0.97 11.01 15.08
C THR A 326 -1.27 11.64 13.72
N VAL A 327 -0.48 12.65 13.34
CA VAL A 327 -0.58 13.24 12.00
C VAL A 327 -0.03 12.26 10.96
N THR A 328 -0.92 11.66 10.18
CA THR A 328 -0.60 10.69 9.11
C THR A 328 -0.91 11.23 7.71
N TYR A 329 -0.90 12.56 7.53
CA TYR A 329 -1.10 13.17 6.23
C TYR A 329 0.08 14.08 5.88
N SER A 330 0.51 14.01 4.63
CA SER A 330 1.50 14.94 4.07
C SER A 330 0.88 16.33 3.86
N PRO A 331 1.68 17.40 3.80
CA PRO A 331 1.16 18.75 3.54
C PRO A 331 0.35 18.86 2.25
N GLY A 332 0.77 18.17 1.17
CA GLY A 332 0.02 18.17 -0.09
C GLY A 332 -1.36 17.53 0.04
N VAL A 333 -1.49 16.46 0.82
CA VAL A 333 -2.79 15.85 1.11
C VAL A 333 -3.64 16.74 2.01
N ILE A 334 -3.04 17.37 3.03
CA ILE A 334 -3.71 18.34 3.90
C ILE A 334 -4.36 19.45 3.06
N TYR A 335 -3.65 20.03 2.09
CA TYR A 335 -4.23 21.08 1.24
C TYR A 335 -5.43 20.60 0.42
N ILE A 336 -5.36 19.41 -0.14
CA ILE A 336 -6.48 18.83 -0.89
C ILE A 336 -7.67 18.60 0.02
N LEU A 337 -7.44 17.99 1.19
CA LEU A 337 -8.50 17.69 2.15
C LEU A 337 -9.09 18.96 2.77
N SER A 338 -8.33 20.05 2.92
CA SER A 338 -8.87 21.33 3.38
C SER A 338 -9.85 21.92 2.38
N ILE A 339 -9.48 21.95 1.09
CA ILE A 339 -10.38 22.45 0.03
C ILE A 339 -11.67 21.60 0.00
N LEU A 340 -11.54 20.28 0.05
CA LEU A 340 -12.68 19.37 0.11
C LEU A 340 -13.52 19.58 1.38
N GLY A 341 -12.87 19.80 2.52
CA GLY A 341 -13.52 20.07 3.80
C GLY A 341 -14.37 21.34 3.77
N PHE A 342 -13.83 22.43 3.22
CA PHE A 342 -14.55 23.70 3.07
C PHE A 342 -15.76 23.58 2.14
N ILE A 343 -15.58 22.97 0.96
CA ILE A 343 -16.67 22.79 -0.02
C ILE A 343 -17.71 21.78 0.51
N GLY A 344 -17.28 20.83 1.33
CA GLY A 344 -18.08 19.71 1.82
C GLY A 344 -18.91 19.98 3.08
N GLN A 345 -18.90 21.17 3.68
CA GLN A 345 -19.58 21.44 4.97
C GLN A 345 -21.10 21.19 4.98
N GLY A 346 -21.75 21.16 3.80
CA GLY A 346 -23.18 20.84 3.65
C GLY A 346 -23.46 19.56 2.86
N MET A 347 -22.43 18.78 2.52
CA MET A 347 -22.57 17.56 1.72
C MET A 347 -22.58 16.33 2.62
N ASP A 348 -23.40 15.35 2.25
CA ASP A 348 -23.33 14.03 2.87
C ASP A 348 -22.03 13.30 2.47
N ASP A 349 -21.73 12.23 3.19
CA ASP A 349 -20.51 11.44 2.97
C ASP A 349 -20.45 10.87 1.56
N ALA A 350 -21.57 10.43 1.01
CA ALA A 350 -21.61 9.87 -0.33
C ALA A 350 -21.21 10.92 -1.37
N SER A 351 -21.81 12.12 -1.34
CA SER A 351 -21.48 13.20 -2.29
C SER A 351 -20.04 13.67 -2.15
N LEU A 352 -19.54 13.85 -0.91
CA LEU A 352 -18.16 14.29 -0.72
C LEU A 352 -17.14 13.20 -1.12
N SER A 353 -17.47 11.92 -0.96
CA SER A 353 -16.62 10.80 -1.44
C SER A 353 -16.43 10.85 -2.95
N ILE A 354 -17.46 11.28 -3.70
CA ILE A 354 -17.40 11.40 -5.16
C ILE A 354 -16.43 12.52 -5.54
N LEU A 355 -16.49 13.67 -4.87
CA LEU A 355 -15.58 14.79 -5.13
C LEU A 355 -14.13 14.44 -4.83
N LEU A 356 -13.86 13.74 -3.72
CA LEU A 356 -12.50 13.30 -3.39
C LEU A 356 -11.93 12.40 -4.49
N ARG A 357 -12.70 11.39 -4.90
CA ARG A 357 -12.26 10.41 -5.91
C ARG A 357 -12.23 11.00 -7.32
N LEU A 358 -13.01 12.04 -7.60
CA LEU A 358 -12.94 12.77 -8.87
C LEU A 358 -11.54 13.35 -9.12
N ILE A 359 -10.83 13.78 -8.08
CA ILE A 359 -9.44 14.25 -8.19
C ILE A 359 -8.53 13.14 -8.74
N ASN A 360 -8.68 11.92 -8.23
CA ASN A 360 -7.93 10.75 -8.71
C ASN A 360 -8.30 10.38 -10.15
N VAL A 361 -9.59 10.46 -10.49
CA VAL A 361 -10.08 10.22 -11.86
C VAL A 361 -9.47 11.22 -12.83
N LEU A 362 -9.47 12.51 -12.50
CA LEU A 362 -8.85 13.56 -13.35
C LEU A 362 -7.35 13.34 -13.52
N ALA A 363 -6.65 12.96 -12.45
CA ALA A 363 -5.23 12.64 -12.52
C ALA A 363 -4.93 11.43 -13.40
N ASP A 364 -5.73 10.37 -13.31
CA ASP A 364 -5.56 9.17 -14.13
C ASP A 364 -5.90 9.42 -15.61
N LEU A 365 -6.89 10.29 -15.89
CA LEU A 365 -7.15 10.80 -17.25
C LEU A 365 -5.95 11.60 -17.79
N ALA A 366 -5.26 12.37 -16.94
CA ALA A 366 -4.03 13.05 -17.33
C ALA A 366 -2.92 12.03 -17.68
N VAL A 367 -2.82 10.90 -16.96
CA VAL A 367 -1.88 9.81 -17.32
C VAL A 367 -2.24 9.20 -18.67
N VAL A 368 -3.52 8.93 -18.94
CA VAL A 368 -3.99 8.44 -20.25
C VAL A 368 -3.59 9.41 -21.37
N ALA A 369 -3.82 10.71 -21.17
CA ALA A 369 -3.42 11.74 -22.12
C ALA A 369 -1.89 11.78 -22.31
N MET A 370 -1.11 11.68 -21.23
CA MET A 370 0.35 11.64 -21.29
C MET A 370 0.86 10.42 -22.05
N ILE A 371 0.28 9.23 -21.84
CA ILE A 371 0.62 8.02 -22.61
C ILE A 371 0.41 8.27 -24.11
N TYR A 372 -0.72 8.86 -24.50
CA TYR A 372 -0.98 9.15 -25.91
C TYR A 372 -0.01 10.21 -26.47
N PHE A 373 0.08 11.39 -25.84
CA PHE A 373 0.85 12.51 -26.39
C PHE A 373 2.35 12.29 -26.35
N TYR A 374 2.84 11.55 -25.35
CA TYR A 374 4.21 11.09 -25.33
C TYR A 374 4.43 9.98 -26.34
N GLY A 375 3.55 8.97 -26.33
CA GLY A 375 3.61 7.81 -27.20
C GLY A 375 3.60 8.17 -28.68
N LYS A 376 2.75 9.10 -29.12
CA LYS A 376 2.69 9.48 -30.54
C LYS A 376 4.02 10.03 -31.05
N LYS A 377 4.77 10.73 -30.18
CA LYS A 377 6.09 11.27 -30.52
C LYS A 377 7.17 10.18 -30.61
N GLN A 378 6.97 9.04 -29.95
CA GLN A 378 7.95 7.95 -29.89
C GLN A 378 7.63 6.82 -30.89
N VAL A 379 6.35 6.45 -31.04
CA VAL A 379 5.91 5.26 -31.78
C VAL A 379 4.77 5.54 -32.78
N GLY A 380 4.39 6.79 -32.98
CA GLY A 380 3.30 7.19 -33.87
C GLY A 380 1.89 7.02 -33.27
N ASN A 381 0.89 7.68 -33.88
CA ASN A 381 -0.47 7.74 -33.32
C ASN A 381 -1.15 6.36 -33.17
N LYS A 382 -0.90 5.39 -34.05
CA LYS A 382 -1.60 4.09 -34.04
C LYS A 382 -1.28 3.28 -32.79
N LEU A 383 0.01 3.09 -32.51
CA LEU A 383 0.46 2.37 -31.31
C LEU A 383 0.12 3.18 -30.06
N ALA A 384 0.32 4.50 -30.07
CA ALA A 384 -0.04 5.36 -28.95
C ALA A 384 -1.53 5.25 -28.58
N THR A 385 -2.42 5.15 -29.59
CA THR A 385 -3.86 4.91 -29.38
C THR A 385 -4.09 3.60 -28.65
N VAL A 386 -3.50 2.49 -29.11
CA VAL A 386 -3.68 1.17 -28.47
C VAL A 386 -3.22 1.20 -27.01
N TYR A 387 -2.01 1.70 -26.74
CA TYR A 387 -1.50 1.75 -25.37
C TYR A 387 -2.36 2.68 -24.48
N ALA A 388 -2.71 3.87 -24.95
CA ALA A 388 -3.56 4.78 -24.18
C ALA A 388 -4.94 4.18 -23.87
N SER A 389 -5.59 3.52 -24.84
CA SER A 389 -6.87 2.84 -24.64
C SER A 389 -6.77 1.67 -23.66
N VAL A 390 -5.68 0.90 -23.70
CA VAL A 390 -5.48 -0.23 -22.77
C VAL A 390 -5.29 0.25 -21.34
N TYR A 391 -4.46 1.27 -21.12
CA TYR A 391 -4.31 1.84 -19.78
C TYR A 391 -5.63 2.47 -19.29
N ALA A 392 -6.36 3.16 -20.18
CA ALA A 392 -7.66 3.75 -19.86
C ALA A 392 -8.70 2.72 -19.36
N MET A 393 -8.63 1.48 -19.86
CA MET A 393 -9.55 0.39 -19.53
C MET A 393 -8.96 -0.62 -18.53
N LEU A 394 -7.73 -0.39 -18.04
CA LEU A 394 -7.02 -1.33 -17.18
C LEU A 394 -7.75 -1.45 -15.83
N PRO A 395 -8.20 -2.64 -15.41
CA PRO A 395 -8.96 -2.81 -14.16
C PRO A 395 -8.29 -2.21 -12.94
N PHE A 396 -6.97 -2.34 -12.82
CA PHE A 396 -6.25 -1.78 -11.68
C PHE A 396 -6.29 -0.25 -11.64
N ALA A 397 -6.05 0.42 -12.78
CA ALA A 397 -6.11 1.87 -12.87
C ALA A 397 -7.53 2.41 -12.67
N LEU A 398 -8.53 1.71 -13.22
CA LEU A 398 -9.94 2.02 -13.01
C LEU A 398 -10.32 2.00 -11.52
N MET A 399 -9.93 0.94 -10.80
CA MET A 399 -10.27 0.81 -9.39
C MET A 399 -9.47 1.77 -8.51
N VAL A 400 -8.16 1.89 -8.69
CA VAL A 400 -7.37 2.82 -7.86
C VAL A 400 -7.84 4.27 -8.05
N SER A 401 -8.19 4.69 -9.28
CA SER A 401 -8.68 6.04 -9.51
C SER A 401 -10.13 6.26 -9.05
N GLY A 402 -11.03 5.31 -9.29
CA GLY A 402 -12.47 5.45 -9.01
C GLY A 402 -12.92 4.98 -7.61
N HIS A 403 -12.08 4.24 -6.87
CA HIS A 403 -12.45 3.62 -5.59
C HIS A 403 -11.59 4.07 -4.40
N SER A 404 -10.30 4.39 -4.60
CA SER A 404 -9.38 4.67 -3.50
C SER A 404 -9.76 5.91 -2.68
N ALA A 405 -9.50 5.86 -1.37
CA ALA A 405 -9.62 7.02 -0.46
C ALA A 405 -8.33 7.88 -0.40
N THR A 406 -7.28 7.45 -1.11
CA THR A 406 -5.95 8.06 -1.12
C THR A 406 -5.57 8.52 -2.52
N PHE A 407 -4.48 9.30 -2.65
CA PHE A 407 -4.17 10.07 -3.86
C PHE A 407 -3.11 9.42 -4.79
N GLU A 408 -3.05 8.08 -4.88
CA GLU A 408 -2.04 7.40 -5.70
C GLU A 408 -2.12 7.74 -7.19
N SER A 409 -3.32 7.92 -7.75
CA SER A 409 -3.49 8.33 -9.15
C SER A 409 -2.91 9.72 -9.41
N LEU A 410 -3.06 10.65 -8.45
CA LEU A 410 -2.43 11.97 -8.52
C LEU A 410 -0.91 11.88 -8.40
N LEU A 411 -0.41 11.08 -7.46
CA LEU A 411 1.02 10.87 -7.26
C LEU A 411 1.70 10.33 -8.54
N ILE A 412 1.14 9.29 -9.15
CA ILE A 412 1.74 8.71 -10.36
C ILE A 412 1.62 9.66 -11.57
N ALA A 413 0.55 10.48 -11.65
CA ALA A 413 0.44 11.51 -12.67
C ALA A 413 1.57 12.55 -12.56
N LEU A 414 1.86 13.03 -11.34
CA LEU A 414 2.97 13.96 -11.11
C LEU A 414 4.32 13.33 -11.45
N ILE A 415 4.55 12.09 -11.03
CA ILE A 415 5.80 11.36 -11.32
C ILE A 415 5.99 11.15 -12.83
N VAL A 416 4.98 10.66 -13.55
CA VAL A 416 5.01 10.47 -15.00
C VAL A 416 5.26 11.81 -15.71
N GLY A 417 4.55 12.86 -15.29
CA GLY A 417 4.71 14.21 -15.82
C GLY A 417 6.15 14.73 -15.64
N ALA A 418 6.69 14.59 -14.43
CA ALA A 418 8.06 15.00 -14.12
C ALA A 418 9.09 14.25 -14.96
N LEU A 419 8.99 12.92 -15.09
CA LEU A 419 9.94 12.15 -15.91
C LEU A 419 9.82 12.48 -17.40
N ILE A 420 8.61 12.72 -17.93
CA ILE A 420 8.43 13.17 -19.32
C ILE A 420 9.06 14.57 -19.52
N LEU A 421 8.86 15.50 -18.58
CA LEU A 421 9.49 16.83 -18.62
C LEU A 421 11.02 16.72 -18.58
N MET A 422 11.54 15.83 -17.75
CA MET A 422 12.97 15.55 -17.59
C MET A 422 13.59 15.01 -18.89
N ILE A 423 12.95 14.02 -19.51
CA ILE A 423 13.37 13.42 -20.79
C ILE A 423 13.36 14.45 -21.93
N ASN A 424 12.46 15.43 -21.84
CA ASN A 424 12.36 16.57 -22.75
C ASN A 424 13.26 17.77 -22.34
N LYS A 425 14.15 17.59 -21.36
CA LYS A 425 15.12 18.59 -20.86
C LYS A 425 14.47 19.86 -20.29
N LYS A 426 13.23 19.79 -19.82
CA LYS A 426 12.55 20.89 -19.11
C LYS A 426 12.91 20.86 -17.63
N TYR A 427 14.14 21.25 -17.30
CA TYR A 427 14.73 21.09 -15.95
C TYR A 427 13.92 21.79 -14.85
N ILE A 428 13.58 23.07 -15.01
CA ILE A 428 12.83 23.84 -14.00
C ILE A 428 11.45 23.20 -13.74
N SER A 429 10.72 22.85 -14.80
CA SER A 429 9.43 22.20 -14.67
C SER A 429 9.53 20.82 -14.02
N THR A 430 10.62 20.09 -14.26
CA THR A 430 10.87 18.80 -13.60
C THR A 430 11.02 18.99 -12.09
N TYR A 431 11.86 19.94 -11.67
CA TYR A 431 12.05 20.28 -10.26
C TYR A 431 10.75 20.69 -9.57
N PHE A 432 9.97 21.57 -10.21
CA PHE A 432 8.68 22.01 -9.69
C PHE A 432 7.71 20.84 -9.48
N VAL A 433 7.49 20.01 -10.52
CA VAL A 433 6.54 18.90 -10.46
C VAL A 433 7.01 17.80 -9.49
N MET A 434 8.32 17.51 -9.44
CA MET A 434 8.88 16.56 -8.46
C MET A 434 8.71 17.06 -7.02
N THR A 435 8.85 18.36 -6.78
CA THR A 435 8.63 18.95 -5.44
C THR A 435 7.16 18.78 -5.04
N LEU A 436 6.22 19.06 -5.94
CA LEU A 436 4.80 18.82 -5.68
C LEU A 436 4.51 17.33 -5.41
N ALA A 437 5.14 16.42 -6.15
CA ALA A 437 4.98 14.98 -5.92
C ALA A 437 5.50 14.57 -4.53
N ALA A 438 6.68 15.07 -4.12
CA ALA A 438 7.27 14.75 -2.82
C ALA A 438 6.48 15.33 -1.64
N VAL A 439 5.95 16.54 -1.78
CA VAL A 439 5.08 17.18 -0.77
C VAL A 439 3.71 16.50 -0.70
N LEU A 440 3.20 15.97 -1.81
CA LEU A 440 1.99 15.15 -1.83
C LEU A 440 2.22 13.80 -1.17
N ASP A 441 3.33 13.14 -1.46
CA ASP A 441 3.64 11.82 -0.88
C ASP A 441 5.15 11.54 -0.93
N LEU A 442 5.71 11.19 0.23
CA LEU A 442 7.13 10.93 0.36
C LEU A 442 7.60 9.75 -0.51
N ARG A 443 6.70 8.86 -0.94
CA ARG A 443 6.99 7.78 -1.90
C ARG A 443 7.56 8.30 -3.22
N ALA A 444 7.27 9.53 -3.65
CA ALA A 444 7.89 10.12 -4.84
C ALA A 444 9.42 10.28 -4.72
N MET A 445 9.97 10.38 -3.51
CA MET A 445 11.42 10.50 -3.28
C MET A 445 12.19 9.25 -3.67
N ALA A 446 11.52 8.10 -3.83
CA ALA A 446 12.15 6.87 -4.32
C ALA A 446 12.81 7.06 -5.71
N ILE A 447 12.32 7.97 -6.55
CA ILE A 447 12.92 8.23 -7.87
C ILE A 447 13.88 9.41 -7.89
N ALA A 448 13.99 10.17 -6.78
CA ALA A 448 14.84 11.35 -6.73
C ALA A 448 16.32 11.06 -7.04
N PRO A 449 16.94 9.96 -6.56
CA PRO A 449 18.33 9.65 -6.88
C PRO A 449 18.56 9.44 -8.39
N ILE A 450 17.60 8.83 -9.09
CA ILE A 450 17.64 8.65 -10.56
C ILE A 450 17.56 10.00 -11.28
N VAL A 451 16.69 10.91 -10.82
CA VAL A 451 16.55 12.27 -11.37
C VAL A 451 17.84 13.06 -11.19
N VAL A 452 18.45 13.00 -9.99
CA VAL A 452 19.74 13.64 -9.70
C VAL A 452 20.84 13.07 -10.58
N ALA A 453 20.93 11.73 -10.71
CA ALA A 453 21.91 11.08 -11.59
C ALA A 453 21.79 11.55 -13.05
N TYR A 454 20.57 11.67 -13.56
CA TYR A 454 20.31 12.23 -14.88
C TYR A 454 20.78 13.69 -15.00
N PHE A 455 20.49 14.53 -14.01
CA PHE A 455 20.92 15.93 -14.02
C PHE A 455 22.43 16.10 -13.91
N VAL A 456 23.11 15.29 -13.10
CA VAL A 456 24.58 15.26 -13.06
C VAL A 456 25.14 14.90 -14.43
N TYR A 457 24.59 13.88 -15.09
CA TYR A 457 25.00 13.51 -16.45
C TYR A 457 24.78 14.67 -17.46
N MET A 458 23.61 15.32 -17.40
CA MET A 458 23.29 16.44 -18.27
C MET A 458 24.16 17.66 -18.00
N TYR A 459 24.52 17.93 -16.74
CA TYR A 459 25.47 19.00 -16.37
C TYR A 459 26.84 18.78 -17.02
N ILE A 460 27.35 17.55 -16.94
CA ILE A 460 28.65 17.17 -17.51
C ILE A 460 28.61 17.30 -19.04
N LYS A 461 27.52 16.84 -19.67
CA LYS A 461 27.38 16.82 -21.14
C LYS A 461 27.01 18.18 -21.76
N ASP A 462 26.63 19.17 -20.95
CA ASP A 462 26.09 20.42 -21.48
C ASP A 462 27.09 21.23 -22.34
N ASN A 463 28.38 21.18 -22.00
CA ASN A 463 29.44 21.83 -22.76
C ASN A 463 30.80 21.13 -22.56
N ASP A 464 31.60 21.02 -23.62
CA ASP A 464 32.94 20.43 -23.59
C ASP A 464 33.88 21.18 -22.65
N ASP A 465 33.75 22.51 -22.58
CA ASP A 465 34.41 23.30 -21.55
C ASP A 465 33.66 23.16 -20.22
N LYS A 466 34.19 22.29 -19.36
CA LYS A 466 33.65 22.03 -18.01
C LYS A 466 33.70 23.24 -17.09
N LYS A 467 34.50 24.28 -17.39
CA LYS A 467 34.58 25.51 -16.58
C LYS A 467 33.48 26.51 -16.94
N LYS A 468 32.89 26.42 -18.13
CA LYS A 468 31.86 27.37 -18.60
C LYS A 468 30.52 27.14 -17.90
N PHE A 469 30.07 28.08 -17.08
CA PHE A 469 28.79 27.96 -16.39
C PHE A 469 27.63 28.44 -17.27
N THR A 470 26.98 27.50 -17.96
CA THR A 470 25.88 27.78 -18.91
C THR A 470 24.53 27.97 -18.21
N SER A 471 23.53 28.48 -18.94
CA SER A 471 22.14 28.56 -18.45
C SER A 471 21.58 27.20 -18.01
N ASN A 472 21.90 26.11 -18.71
CA ASN A 472 21.43 24.77 -18.32
C ASN A 472 22.12 24.27 -17.05
N ARG A 473 23.43 24.52 -16.90
CA ARG A 473 24.17 24.22 -15.66
C ARG A 473 23.59 25.02 -14.49
N ALA A 474 23.27 26.30 -14.69
CA ALA A 474 22.60 27.13 -13.69
C ALA A 474 21.24 26.55 -13.28
N LYS A 475 20.39 26.17 -14.24
CA LYS A 475 19.09 25.54 -13.96
C LYS A 475 19.24 24.24 -13.16
N ILE A 476 20.24 23.42 -13.47
CA ILE A 476 20.49 22.16 -12.77
C ILE A 476 20.97 22.43 -11.34
N VAL A 477 21.97 23.31 -11.15
CA VAL A 477 22.57 23.59 -9.85
C VAL A 477 21.61 24.33 -8.93
N PHE A 478 20.99 25.42 -9.38
CA PHE A 478 20.08 26.22 -8.55
C PHE A 478 18.69 25.62 -8.42
N GLY A 479 18.32 24.67 -9.29
CA GLY A 479 17.04 23.97 -9.17
C GLY A 479 16.94 23.07 -7.93
N LEU A 480 18.05 22.48 -7.48
CA LEU A 480 18.08 21.67 -6.25
C LEU A 480 17.74 22.47 -4.97
N PRO A 481 18.45 23.57 -4.64
CA PRO A 481 18.10 24.40 -3.48
C PRO A 481 16.72 25.05 -3.67
N ALA A 482 16.32 25.40 -4.90
CA ALA A 482 14.97 25.90 -5.17
C ALA A 482 13.87 24.87 -4.82
N CYS A 483 14.10 23.57 -5.03
CA CYS A 483 13.18 22.53 -4.57
C CYS A 483 13.06 22.49 -3.05
N PHE A 484 14.18 22.61 -2.34
CA PHE A 484 14.17 22.64 -0.88
C PHE A 484 13.40 23.85 -0.34
N VAL A 485 13.66 25.04 -0.89
CA VAL A 485 12.95 26.28 -0.53
C VAL A 485 11.46 26.16 -0.84
N LEU A 486 11.10 25.63 -2.01
CA LEU A 486 9.70 25.42 -2.39
C LEU A 486 9.01 24.40 -1.48
N ALA A 487 9.66 23.26 -1.21
CA ALA A 487 9.12 22.24 -0.29
C ALA A 487 8.90 22.83 1.10
N TYR A 488 9.89 23.56 1.63
CA TYR A 488 9.80 24.24 2.91
C TYR A 488 8.61 25.22 2.92
N ALA A 489 8.52 26.10 1.93
CA ALA A 489 7.42 27.05 1.79
C ALA A 489 6.04 26.37 1.74
N LEU A 490 5.93 25.23 1.04
CA LEU A 490 4.74 24.40 0.96
C LEU A 490 4.46 23.59 2.25
N THR A 491 5.32 23.65 3.26
CA THR A 491 5.04 23.06 4.57
C THR A 491 4.68 24.10 5.62
N ILE A 492 5.06 25.37 5.43
CA ILE A 492 4.86 26.45 6.39
C ILE A 492 3.41 26.54 6.87
N PRO A 493 2.38 26.59 6.00
CA PRO A 493 1.00 26.67 6.48
C PRO A 493 0.59 25.55 7.43
N CYS A 494 1.11 24.33 7.25
CA CYS A 494 0.76 23.18 8.11
C CYS A 494 1.56 23.13 9.41
N ALA A 495 2.58 23.98 9.55
CA ALA A 495 3.57 23.94 10.62
C ALA A 495 3.76 25.30 11.30
N ILE A 496 2.94 26.30 10.98
CA ILE A 496 3.23 27.71 11.31
C ILE A 496 3.35 27.95 12.82
N HIS A 497 2.49 27.30 13.61
CA HIS A 497 2.52 27.41 15.06
C HIS A 497 3.69 26.66 15.68
N GLN A 498 4.04 25.48 15.16
CA GLN A 498 5.18 24.70 15.63
C GLN A 498 6.50 25.40 15.28
N ILE A 499 6.57 26.06 14.12
CA ILE A 499 7.68 26.94 13.72
C ILE A 499 7.78 28.13 14.69
N ALA A 500 6.65 28.79 15.00
CA ALA A 500 6.62 29.87 15.98
C ALA A 500 7.03 29.42 17.39
N ALA A 501 6.73 28.16 17.74
CA ALA A 501 7.16 27.52 18.98
C ALA A 501 8.62 27.02 18.98
N GLY A 502 9.38 27.28 17.90
CA GLY A 502 10.82 26.99 17.81
C GLY A 502 11.19 25.75 16.99
N ASP A 503 10.24 24.96 16.49
CA ASP A 503 10.51 23.80 15.62
C ASP A 503 10.45 24.18 14.14
N ALA A 504 11.50 24.87 13.68
CA ALA A 504 11.59 25.38 12.30
C ALA A 504 11.37 24.30 11.22
N PHE A 505 11.70 23.03 11.49
CA PHE A 505 11.61 21.94 10.51
C PHE A 505 10.43 20.98 10.76
N TYR A 506 9.44 21.38 11.57
CA TYR A 506 8.28 20.54 11.90
C TYR A 506 7.56 20.02 10.65
N GLY A 507 7.39 20.84 9.61
CA GLY A 507 6.77 20.43 8.34
C GLY A 507 7.48 19.26 7.65
N PHE A 508 8.81 19.23 7.65
CA PHE A 508 9.57 18.09 7.15
C PHE A 508 9.49 16.87 8.09
N LYS A 509 9.46 17.09 9.41
CA LYS A 509 9.22 16.01 10.38
C LYS A 509 7.85 15.36 10.16
N MET A 510 6.79 16.12 9.84
CA MET A 510 5.48 15.58 9.47
C MET A 510 5.56 14.68 8.23
N MET A 511 6.30 15.11 7.20
CA MET A 511 6.52 14.30 5.99
C MET A 511 7.29 13.01 6.30
N MET A 512 8.37 13.10 7.09
CA MET A 512 9.14 11.93 7.53
C MET A 512 8.32 11.01 8.43
N GLY A 513 7.43 11.57 9.25
CA GLY A 513 6.47 10.86 10.11
C GLY A 513 5.65 9.84 9.34
N GLN A 514 5.32 10.11 8.07
CA GLN A 514 4.55 9.21 7.22
C GLN A 514 5.21 7.85 6.99
N MET A 515 6.53 7.79 7.00
CA MET A 515 7.28 6.53 6.85
C MET A 515 7.85 6.02 8.18
N THR A 516 8.18 6.92 9.10
CA THR A 516 8.81 6.54 10.38
C THR A 516 7.80 6.01 11.39
N ASN A 517 6.57 6.54 11.40
CA ASN A 517 5.49 6.07 12.30
C ASN A 517 4.84 4.76 11.85
N VAL A 518 5.11 4.34 10.61
CA VAL A 518 4.66 3.05 10.08
C VAL A 518 5.58 1.95 10.57
N ASN A 519 5.07 1.05 11.40
CA ASN A 519 5.86 0.00 12.05
C ASN A 519 5.38 -1.41 11.69
N TYR A 520 4.83 -1.64 10.49
CA TYR A 520 4.49 -2.99 10.01
C TYR A 520 5.44 -3.47 8.91
N PHE A 521 5.58 -4.79 8.77
CA PHE A 521 6.30 -5.40 7.65
C PHE A 521 5.59 -5.11 6.32
N VAL A 522 4.36 -5.57 6.18
CA VAL A 522 3.53 -5.34 5.01
C VAL A 522 2.07 -5.28 5.43
N LYS A 523 1.25 -4.47 4.76
CA LYS A 523 -0.19 -4.42 4.98
C LYS A 523 -0.95 -4.71 3.68
N ASN A 524 -1.39 -5.95 3.57
CA ASN A 524 -2.18 -6.52 2.49
C ASN A 524 -1.59 -6.43 1.09
N ALA A 525 -0.27 -6.30 0.95
CA ALA A 525 0.38 -6.30 -0.37
C ALA A 525 0.87 -7.70 -0.74
N PHE A 526 0.78 -8.08 -2.02
CA PHE A 526 1.48 -9.27 -2.53
C PHE A 526 2.99 -9.01 -2.55
N ASN A 527 3.68 -9.46 -1.52
CA ASN A 527 5.04 -9.06 -1.17
C ASN A 527 5.81 -10.23 -0.53
N LEU A 528 7.14 -10.17 -0.56
CA LEU A 528 8.07 -11.13 0.05
C LEU A 528 7.73 -11.46 1.51
N TYR A 529 7.49 -10.44 2.34
CA TYR A 529 7.19 -10.62 3.76
C TYR A 529 5.78 -11.20 3.97
N GLY A 530 4.88 -10.98 3.01
CA GLY A 530 3.55 -11.59 3.01
C GLY A 530 3.61 -13.11 2.82
N MET A 531 4.51 -13.60 1.97
CA MET A 531 4.72 -15.04 1.72
C MET A 531 5.17 -15.80 2.98
N VAL A 532 5.86 -15.12 3.90
CA VAL A 532 6.35 -15.70 5.17
C VAL A 532 5.47 -15.33 6.37
N GLY A 533 4.21 -14.94 6.13
CA GLY A 533 3.22 -14.73 7.19
C GLY A 533 3.43 -13.47 8.03
N MET A 534 4.12 -12.45 7.51
CA MET A 534 4.39 -11.19 8.22
C MET A 534 3.38 -10.08 7.90
N ASN A 535 2.24 -10.40 7.27
CA ASN A 535 1.19 -9.43 7.01
C ASN A 535 0.62 -8.83 8.31
N GLY A 536 0.53 -7.50 8.38
CA GLY A 536 0.06 -6.76 9.56
C GLY A 536 0.96 -6.83 10.79
N LYS A 537 2.03 -7.66 10.78
CA LYS A 537 2.93 -7.82 11.91
C LYS A 537 3.86 -6.62 12.05
N SER A 538 4.18 -6.25 13.29
CA SER A 538 5.06 -5.12 13.57
C SER A 538 6.53 -5.41 13.21
N SER A 539 7.21 -4.44 12.60
CA SER A 539 8.65 -4.54 12.29
C SER A 539 9.50 -4.05 13.46
N GLN A 540 10.58 -4.78 13.73
CA GLN A 540 11.57 -4.40 14.75
C GLN A 540 12.57 -3.37 14.20
N GLN A 541 13.24 -2.64 15.10
CA GLN A 541 14.21 -1.62 14.73
C GLN A 541 15.38 -2.17 13.88
N SER A 542 15.85 -3.38 14.19
CA SER A 542 16.90 -4.07 13.41
C SER A 542 16.50 -4.25 11.94
N VAL A 543 15.28 -4.72 11.69
CA VAL A 543 14.73 -4.92 10.35
C VAL A 543 14.56 -3.58 9.62
N ASN A 544 14.14 -2.52 10.34
CA ASN A 544 14.03 -1.18 9.77
C ASN A 544 15.38 -0.64 9.28
N ILE A 545 16.46 -0.87 10.02
CA ILE A 545 17.83 -0.48 9.62
C ILE A 545 18.28 -1.27 8.39
N LEU A 546 18.06 -2.59 8.40
CA LEU A 546 18.44 -3.42 7.25
C LEU A 546 17.64 -3.06 5.98
N ASN A 547 16.36 -2.71 6.12
CA ASN A 547 15.55 -2.22 5.01
C ASN A 547 16.09 -0.91 4.42
N LEU A 548 16.58 0.01 5.27
CA LEU A 548 17.23 1.23 4.79
C LEU A 548 18.51 0.91 3.99
N ILE A 549 19.34 -0.02 4.47
CA ILE A 549 20.52 -0.48 3.74
C ILE A 549 20.13 -1.09 2.39
N PHE A 550 19.09 -1.93 2.36
CA PHE A 550 18.58 -2.50 1.12
C PHE A 550 18.12 -1.43 0.13
N LEU A 551 17.38 -0.42 0.59
CA LEU A 551 16.97 0.72 -0.24
C LEU A 551 18.18 1.48 -0.81
N LEU A 552 19.20 1.75 0.00
CA LEU A 552 20.42 2.42 -0.47
C LEU A 552 21.17 1.60 -1.53
N VAL A 553 21.26 0.28 -1.34
CA VAL A 553 21.87 -0.64 -2.30
C VAL A 553 21.05 -0.71 -3.60
N LEU A 554 19.71 -0.73 -3.49
CA LEU A 554 18.81 -0.67 -4.65
C LEU A 554 19.04 0.61 -5.45
N GLU A 555 19.07 1.77 -4.80
CA GLU A 555 19.31 3.05 -5.48
C GLU A 555 20.70 3.09 -6.15
N ALA A 556 21.75 2.65 -5.46
CA ALA A 556 23.09 2.55 -6.04
C ALA A 556 23.11 1.62 -7.27
N TYR A 557 22.42 0.49 -7.20
CA TYR A 557 22.28 -0.45 -8.31
C TYR A 557 21.56 0.19 -9.51
N VAL A 558 20.41 0.82 -9.28
CA VAL A 558 19.61 1.47 -10.34
C VAL A 558 20.37 2.61 -11.01
N ILE A 559 21.08 3.43 -10.22
CA ILE A 559 21.97 4.48 -10.75
C ILE A 559 23.08 3.88 -11.62
N SER A 560 23.68 2.76 -11.18
CA SER A 560 24.72 2.08 -11.96
C SER A 560 24.21 1.58 -13.31
N LEU A 561 22.96 1.08 -13.37
CA LEU A 561 22.32 0.66 -14.62
C LEU A 561 22.11 1.84 -15.56
N TYR A 562 21.66 2.99 -15.05
CA TYR A 562 21.49 4.20 -15.85
C TYR A 562 22.80 4.65 -16.50
N PHE A 563 23.89 4.75 -15.73
CA PHE A 563 25.16 5.28 -16.23
C PHE A 563 25.85 4.39 -17.26
N LYS A 564 25.43 3.13 -17.39
CA LYS A 564 25.96 2.20 -18.37
C LYS A 564 25.50 2.49 -19.80
N ASN A 565 24.20 2.59 -20.03
CA ASN A 565 23.65 2.91 -21.36
C ASN A 565 23.42 4.41 -21.56
N ARG A 566 23.16 5.16 -20.49
CA ARG A 566 22.86 6.61 -20.48
C ARG A 566 21.71 6.97 -21.42
N ASN A 567 20.80 6.04 -21.64
CA ASN A 567 19.63 6.23 -22.47
C ASN A 567 18.53 6.89 -21.64
N LYS A 568 18.12 8.09 -22.05
CA LYS A 568 17.06 8.86 -21.36
C LYS A 568 15.72 8.12 -21.31
N GLN A 569 15.43 7.24 -22.26
CA GLN A 569 14.19 6.45 -22.26
C GLN A 569 14.17 5.40 -21.15
N GLU A 570 15.35 4.88 -20.77
CA GLU A 570 15.49 3.90 -19.69
C GLU A 570 15.19 4.50 -18.30
N LEU A 571 15.10 5.82 -18.17
CA LEU A 571 14.70 6.46 -16.90
C LEU A 571 13.27 6.04 -16.48
N LEU A 572 12.37 5.83 -17.45
CA LEU A 572 11.03 5.30 -17.19
C LEU A 572 11.07 3.84 -16.71
N LEU A 573 11.93 3.03 -17.33
CA LEU A 573 12.17 1.63 -16.93
C LEU A 573 12.71 1.56 -15.51
N LEU A 574 13.74 2.36 -15.21
CA LEU A 574 14.42 2.34 -13.93
C LEU A 574 13.54 2.86 -12.80
N ALA A 575 12.78 3.95 -13.03
CA ALA A 575 11.81 4.44 -12.05
C ALA A 575 10.70 3.41 -11.77
N SER A 576 10.16 2.76 -12.82
CA SER A 576 9.19 1.69 -12.66
C SER A 576 9.76 0.51 -11.88
N PHE A 577 10.99 0.10 -12.21
CA PHE A 577 11.69 -0.98 -11.55
C PHE A 577 11.93 -0.69 -10.07
N THR A 578 12.37 0.51 -9.70
CA THR A 578 12.51 0.94 -8.31
C THR A 578 11.20 0.78 -7.54
N PHE A 579 10.08 1.32 -8.06
CA PHE A 579 8.78 1.18 -7.40
C PHE A 579 8.33 -0.27 -7.27
N ALA A 580 8.55 -1.10 -8.30
CA ALA A 580 8.18 -2.52 -8.26
C ALA A 580 8.99 -3.31 -7.23
N VAL A 581 10.30 -3.04 -7.12
CA VAL A 581 11.16 -3.68 -6.12
C VAL A 581 10.77 -3.23 -4.72
N ILE A 582 10.52 -1.93 -4.50
CA ILE A 582 10.02 -1.43 -3.22
C ILE A 582 8.70 -2.13 -2.86
N ALA A 583 7.73 -2.17 -3.78
CA ALA A 583 6.44 -2.79 -3.52
C ALA A 583 6.51 -4.27 -3.07
N VAL A 584 7.53 -5.01 -3.51
CA VAL A 584 7.57 -6.47 -3.35
C VAL A 584 8.66 -6.96 -2.40
N PHE A 585 9.78 -6.24 -2.26
CA PHE A 585 10.94 -6.69 -1.50
C PHE A 585 11.24 -5.84 -0.26
N THR A 586 10.53 -4.72 -0.02
CA THR A 586 10.74 -3.88 1.17
C THR A 586 9.60 -4.02 2.17
N ILE A 587 9.85 -3.53 3.39
CA ILE A 587 8.84 -3.40 4.45
C ILE A 587 8.13 -2.03 4.41
N LYS A 588 7.14 -1.82 5.28
CA LYS A 588 6.31 -0.61 5.38
C LYS A 588 5.49 -0.33 4.12
N VAL A 589 5.13 -1.40 3.42
CA VAL A 589 4.44 -1.37 2.13
C VAL A 589 2.97 -1.77 2.28
N THR A 590 2.10 -1.11 1.52
CA THR A 590 0.68 -1.44 1.42
C THR A 590 0.30 -1.93 0.02
N TYR A 591 -0.90 -2.46 -0.11
CA TYR A 591 -1.54 -2.90 -1.36
C TYR A 591 -1.53 -1.86 -2.49
N THR A 592 -1.23 -0.59 -2.24
CA THR A 592 -1.20 0.48 -3.27
C THR A 592 0.17 0.70 -3.91
N TYR A 593 1.26 0.15 -3.37
CA TYR A 593 2.61 0.47 -3.85
C TYR A 593 2.91 -0.04 -5.26
N LEU A 594 2.45 -1.24 -5.62
CA LEU A 594 2.73 -1.82 -6.94
C LEU A 594 2.11 -0.98 -8.07
N PHE A 595 1.02 -0.26 -7.79
CA PHE A 595 0.37 0.63 -8.75
C PHE A 595 1.33 1.72 -9.28
N LEU A 596 2.22 2.23 -8.43
CA LEU A 596 3.17 3.30 -8.77
C LEU A 596 4.18 2.88 -9.86
N ALA A 597 4.39 1.58 -10.07
CA ALA A 597 5.27 1.08 -11.11
C ALA A 597 4.60 1.02 -12.49
N ILE A 598 3.28 0.86 -12.56
CA ILE A 598 2.59 0.36 -13.76
C ILE A 598 2.59 1.37 -14.89
N ALA A 599 2.18 2.61 -14.66
CA ALA A 599 2.13 3.62 -15.72
C ALA A 599 3.51 3.84 -16.38
N LEU A 600 4.57 3.84 -15.57
CA LEU A 600 5.95 3.97 -16.02
C LEU A 600 6.41 2.77 -16.86
N ALA A 601 6.16 1.54 -16.38
CA ALA A 601 6.44 0.31 -17.13
C ALA A 601 5.65 0.27 -18.45
N PHE A 602 4.41 0.76 -18.43
CA PHE A 602 3.52 0.78 -19.58
C PHE A 602 4.05 1.72 -20.67
N ILE A 603 4.45 2.94 -20.29
CA ILE A 603 5.07 3.90 -21.22
C ILE A 603 6.39 3.35 -21.76
N PHE A 604 7.24 2.77 -20.91
CA PHE A 604 8.50 2.20 -21.37
C PHE A 604 8.30 0.99 -22.30
N THR A 605 7.33 0.12 -22.02
CA THR A 605 6.97 -1.02 -22.88
C THR A 605 6.52 -0.54 -24.26
N MET A 606 5.70 0.51 -24.30
CA MET A 606 5.28 1.13 -25.56
C MET A 606 6.48 1.60 -26.38
N VAL A 607 7.42 2.32 -25.76
CA VAL A 607 8.59 2.89 -26.44
C VAL A 607 9.60 1.82 -26.87
N SER A 608 9.86 0.83 -26.01
CA SER A 608 10.87 -0.20 -26.27
C SER A 608 10.40 -1.30 -27.21
N GLY A 609 9.10 -1.59 -27.27
CA GLY A 609 8.57 -2.73 -28.03
C GLY A 609 9.02 -4.09 -27.51
N ASP A 610 9.57 -4.17 -26.30
CA ASP A 610 10.13 -5.41 -25.75
C ASP A 610 9.03 -6.34 -25.24
N LYS A 611 8.98 -7.56 -25.79
CA LYS A 611 8.00 -8.60 -25.44
C LYS A 611 8.04 -8.97 -23.95
N ARG A 612 9.24 -8.99 -23.35
CA ARG A 612 9.41 -9.37 -21.94
C ARG A 612 8.90 -8.26 -21.03
N MET A 613 9.13 -6.99 -21.39
CA MET A 613 8.53 -5.85 -20.69
C MET A 613 7.01 -5.85 -20.79
N TYR A 614 6.46 -6.22 -21.96
CA TYR A 614 5.02 -6.40 -22.10
C TYR A 614 4.47 -7.46 -21.14
N PHE A 615 5.16 -8.60 -21.02
CA PHE A 615 4.80 -9.65 -20.07
C PHE A 615 4.88 -9.17 -18.61
N VAL A 616 5.98 -8.52 -18.22
CA VAL A 616 6.14 -7.99 -16.85
C VAL A 616 5.05 -6.98 -16.52
N THR A 617 4.82 -6.00 -17.40
CA THR A 617 3.79 -4.97 -17.20
C THR A 617 2.39 -5.55 -17.10
N SER A 618 2.08 -6.54 -17.94
CA SER A 618 0.81 -7.28 -17.90
C SER A 618 0.65 -8.05 -16.59
N GLY A 619 1.70 -8.76 -16.16
CA GLY A 619 1.71 -9.50 -14.90
C GLY A 619 1.54 -8.59 -13.68
N MET A 620 2.24 -7.44 -13.62
CA MET A 620 2.11 -6.48 -12.53
C MET A 620 0.70 -5.88 -12.50
N SER A 621 0.12 -5.60 -13.66
CA SER A 621 -1.24 -5.08 -13.76
C SER A 621 -2.29 -6.10 -13.28
N PHE A 622 -2.12 -7.36 -13.64
CA PHE A 622 -3.01 -8.45 -13.21
C PHE A 622 -2.88 -8.75 -11.71
N LEU A 623 -1.65 -8.96 -11.22
CA LEU A 623 -1.41 -9.29 -9.81
C LEU A 623 -1.74 -8.11 -8.90
N GLY A 624 -1.43 -6.88 -9.31
CA GLY A 624 -1.83 -5.67 -8.59
C GLY A 624 -3.34 -5.48 -8.54
N PHE A 625 -4.05 -5.71 -9.65
CA PHE A 625 -5.51 -5.70 -9.66
C PHE A 625 -6.07 -6.79 -8.73
N LEU A 626 -5.58 -8.02 -8.84
CA LEU A 626 -6.08 -9.14 -8.06
C LEU A 626 -5.86 -8.92 -6.55
N ASN A 627 -4.72 -8.34 -6.18
CA ASN A 627 -4.44 -7.92 -4.81
C ASN A 627 -5.50 -6.93 -4.32
N TYR A 628 -5.76 -5.88 -5.09
CA TYR A 628 -6.70 -4.81 -4.74
C TYR A 628 -8.14 -5.32 -4.71
N ALA A 629 -8.57 -6.06 -5.73
CA ALA A 629 -9.91 -6.59 -5.88
C ALA A 629 -10.25 -7.62 -4.81
N GLN A 630 -9.33 -8.53 -4.46
CA GLN A 630 -9.58 -9.46 -3.37
C GLN A 630 -9.67 -8.74 -2.02
N LEU A 631 -8.85 -7.71 -1.79
CA LEU A 631 -8.95 -6.90 -0.58
C LEU A 631 -10.32 -6.18 -0.50
N MET A 632 -10.80 -5.64 -1.61
CA MET A 632 -12.14 -5.05 -1.69
C MET A 632 -13.23 -6.09 -1.42
N ASN A 633 -13.12 -7.28 -2.01
CA ASN A 633 -14.08 -8.36 -1.87
C ASN A 633 -14.18 -8.82 -0.40
N GLN A 634 -13.05 -9.12 0.25
CA GLN A 634 -13.06 -9.55 1.65
C GLN A 634 -13.47 -8.44 2.62
N SER A 635 -13.24 -7.17 2.27
CA SER A 635 -13.71 -6.03 3.06
C SER A 635 -15.18 -5.67 2.78
N GLY A 636 -15.78 -6.24 1.73
CA GLY A 636 -17.19 -6.01 1.36
C GLY A 636 -17.42 -4.71 0.58
N PHE A 637 -16.39 -4.12 -0.01
CA PHE A 637 -16.46 -2.81 -0.69
C PHE A 637 -17.03 -2.85 -2.10
N VAL A 638 -17.30 -4.04 -2.64
CA VAL A 638 -17.84 -4.21 -3.98
C VAL A 638 -19.34 -3.88 -4.05
N LYS A 639 -20.04 -3.93 -2.91
CA LYS A 639 -21.48 -3.59 -2.82
C LYS A 639 -21.69 -2.07 -2.86
N SER A 640 -22.81 -1.64 -3.42
CA SER A 640 -23.21 -0.23 -3.40
C SER A 640 -23.57 0.23 -1.98
N GLY A 641 -23.23 1.47 -1.63
CA GLY A 641 -23.65 2.08 -0.36
C GLY A 641 -23.00 1.52 0.90
N VAL A 642 -21.85 0.84 0.81
CA VAL A 642 -21.12 0.35 1.98
C VAL A 642 -20.26 1.46 2.58
N LEU A 643 -20.77 2.10 3.64
CA LEU A 643 -20.05 3.14 4.38
C LEU A 643 -19.27 2.57 5.58
N SER A 644 -19.86 1.63 6.33
CA SER A 644 -19.35 1.24 7.65
C SER A 644 -18.38 0.05 7.67
N SER A 645 -18.17 -0.63 6.54
CA SER A 645 -17.22 -1.73 6.49
C SER A 645 -15.79 -1.22 6.59
N ALA A 646 -14.96 -1.89 7.38
CA ALA A 646 -13.52 -1.60 7.49
C ALA A 646 -12.70 -2.53 6.60
N ILE A 647 -11.46 -2.14 6.32
CA ILE A 647 -10.51 -3.03 5.66
C ILE A 647 -10.37 -4.29 6.50
N THR A 648 -10.63 -5.42 5.86
CA THR A 648 -10.41 -6.74 6.42
C THR A 648 -9.08 -7.22 5.89
N ASP A 649 -8.08 -7.38 6.76
CA ASP A 649 -6.73 -7.76 6.35
C ASP A 649 -6.68 -9.22 5.85
N PHE A 650 -5.74 -9.53 4.93
CA PHE A 650 -5.49 -10.91 4.54
C PHE A 650 -4.99 -11.73 5.73
N GLU A 651 -5.48 -12.96 5.85
CA GLU A 651 -4.94 -13.92 6.78
C GLU A 651 -3.46 -14.18 6.46
N THR A 652 -2.61 -14.07 7.48
CA THR A 652 -1.15 -14.25 7.36
C THR A 652 -0.76 -15.62 6.79
N THR A 653 -1.52 -16.66 7.14
CA THR A 653 -1.35 -18.04 6.69
C THR A 653 -2.30 -18.44 5.55
N GLY A 654 -3.05 -17.48 5.00
CA GLY A 654 -4.04 -17.75 3.96
C GLY A 654 -3.38 -18.21 2.66
N ALA A 655 -3.80 -19.37 2.15
CA ALA A 655 -3.22 -19.99 0.95
C ALA A 655 -3.26 -19.07 -0.28
N PHE A 656 -4.37 -18.34 -0.47
CA PHE A 656 -4.51 -17.34 -1.55
C PHE A 656 -3.40 -16.28 -1.44
N TYR A 657 -3.29 -15.65 -0.26
CA TYR A 657 -2.37 -14.54 -0.05
C TYR A 657 -0.91 -14.99 -0.25
N ILE A 658 -0.50 -16.10 0.36
CA ILE A 658 0.86 -16.65 0.21
C ILE A 658 1.15 -16.99 -1.26
N THR A 659 0.22 -17.67 -1.95
CA THR A 659 0.42 -18.09 -3.36
C THR A 659 0.64 -16.89 -4.27
N PHE A 660 -0.17 -15.84 -4.13
CA PHE A 660 -0.03 -14.66 -4.97
C PHE A 660 1.15 -13.76 -4.56
N CYS A 661 1.60 -13.80 -3.30
CA CYS A 661 2.90 -13.27 -2.91
C CYS A 661 4.04 -13.97 -3.67
N VAL A 662 4.05 -15.31 -3.72
CA VAL A 662 5.07 -16.10 -4.45
C VAL A 662 5.11 -15.69 -5.93
N PHE A 663 3.95 -15.66 -6.59
CA PHE A 663 3.88 -15.27 -8.02
C PHE A 663 4.38 -13.85 -8.26
N THR A 664 4.05 -12.93 -7.36
CA THR A 664 4.49 -11.53 -7.47
C THR A 664 6.00 -11.41 -7.26
N VAL A 665 6.57 -12.10 -6.27
CA VAL A 665 8.03 -12.17 -6.03
C VAL A 665 8.76 -12.74 -7.25
N ILE A 666 8.27 -13.84 -7.83
CA ILE A 666 8.88 -14.45 -9.03
C ILE A 666 8.81 -13.47 -10.21
N LEU A 667 7.68 -12.81 -10.41
CA LEU A 667 7.50 -11.84 -11.50
C LEU A 667 8.49 -10.66 -11.38
N ILE A 668 8.64 -10.07 -10.19
CA ILE A 668 9.56 -8.95 -9.99
C ILE A 668 11.02 -9.42 -10.01
N GLY A 669 11.30 -10.65 -9.56
CA GLY A 669 12.60 -11.29 -9.77
C GLY A 669 12.95 -11.40 -11.27
N TYR A 670 11.99 -11.82 -12.10
CA TYR A 670 12.15 -11.81 -13.56
C TYR A 670 12.28 -10.38 -14.11
N TYR A 671 11.56 -9.40 -13.56
CA TYR A 671 11.69 -8.00 -13.95
C TYR A 671 13.11 -7.47 -13.71
N ALA A 672 13.75 -7.82 -12.59
CA ALA A 672 15.15 -7.47 -12.33
C ALA A 672 16.09 -7.97 -13.43
N TYR A 673 15.90 -9.22 -13.88
CA TYR A 673 16.63 -9.77 -15.03
C TYR A 673 16.34 -9.01 -16.32
N VAL A 674 15.08 -8.68 -16.61
CA VAL A 674 14.71 -7.94 -17.84
C VAL A 674 15.32 -6.54 -17.83
N SER A 675 15.18 -5.79 -16.73
CA SER A 675 15.78 -4.47 -16.55
C SER A 675 17.29 -4.50 -16.75
N TYR A 676 17.97 -5.48 -16.14
CA TYR A 676 19.40 -5.70 -16.36
C TYR A 676 19.72 -6.02 -17.82
N SER A 677 18.98 -6.93 -18.45
CA SER A 677 19.22 -7.32 -19.84
C SER A 677 19.08 -6.15 -20.81
N ILE A 678 18.15 -5.23 -20.57
CA ILE A 678 17.93 -4.06 -21.42
C ILE A 678 19.03 -3.02 -21.18
N THR A 679 19.28 -2.67 -19.92
CA THR A 679 20.20 -1.57 -19.55
C THR A 679 21.68 -1.94 -19.61
N ASN A 680 22.03 -3.22 -19.41
CA ASN A 680 23.42 -3.65 -19.32
C ASN A 680 23.89 -4.43 -20.55
N ASN A 681 23.01 -5.20 -21.16
CA ASN A 681 23.33 -5.97 -22.36
C ASN A 681 22.78 -5.34 -23.64
N SER A 682 22.07 -4.21 -23.52
CA SER A 682 21.40 -3.51 -24.64
C SER A 682 20.52 -4.44 -25.47
N LYS A 683 20.02 -5.52 -24.85
CA LYS A 683 19.27 -6.57 -25.53
C LYS A 683 17.80 -6.27 -25.40
N ILE A 684 17.20 -5.82 -26.50
CA ILE A 684 15.76 -5.68 -26.68
C ILE A 684 15.25 -6.95 -27.40
N VAL A 685 14.16 -7.52 -26.93
CA VAL A 685 13.50 -8.68 -27.56
C VAL A 685 12.17 -8.22 -28.13
N ASP A 686 12.16 -7.89 -29.41
CA ASP A 686 10.99 -7.28 -30.05
C ASP A 686 9.74 -8.18 -30.04
N ILE A 687 8.60 -7.53 -29.90
CA ILE A 687 7.30 -8.14 -30.17
C ILE A 687 7.21 -8.44 -31.68
N LYS A 688 7.22 -9.74 -32.02
CA LYS A 688 7.19 -10.19 -33.41
C LYS A 688 5.87 -9.83 -34.11
N ALA A 689 5.95 -9.32 -35.33
CA ALA A 689 4.80 -9.08 -36.19
C ALA A 689 3.91 -10.33 -36.37
N MET A 690 2.62 -10.10 -36.62
CA MET A 690 1.65 -11.15 -36.97
C MET A 690 1.00 -10.79 -38.32
N PRO A 691 1.56 -11.25 -39.46
CA PRO A 691 1.03 -10.95 -40.79
C PRO A 691 -0.24 -11.75 -41.11
N GLU A 692 -0.37 -12.95 -40.56
CA GLU A 692 -1.53 -13.83 -40.80
C GLU A 692 -2.77 -13.42 -39.99
N THR A 693 -3.92 -13.99 -40.34
CA THR A 693 -5.15 -13.79 -39.56
C THR A 693 -5.04 -14.45 -38.19
N VAL A 694 -5.79 -13.92 -37.20
CA VAL A 694 -5.82 -14.49 -35.84
C VAL A 694 -6.25 -15.95 -35.88
N GLY A 695 -7.29 -16.28 -36.66
CA GLY A 695 -7.76 -17.66 -36.84
C GLY A 695 -6.70 -18.60 -37.42
N ASN A 696 -5.94 -18.15 -38.43
CA ASN A 696 -4.88 -18.96 -39.03
C ASN A 696 -3.70 -19.14 -38.07
N THR A 697 -3.33 -18.08 -37.34
CA THR A 697 -2.29 -18.15 -36.31
C THR A 697 -2.68 -19.10 -35.18
N LEU A 698 -3.94 -19.06 -34.74
CA LEU A 698 -4.47 -19.95 -33.70
C LEU A 698 -4.47 -21.41 -34.17
N LYS A 699 -4.95 -21.68 -35.38
CA LYS A 699 -4.90 -23.00 -36.00
C LYS A 699 -3.46 -23.53 -36.09
N ALA A 700 -2.51 -22.69 -36.51
CA ALA A 700 -1.10 -23.06 -36.59
C ALA A 700 -0.48 -23.32 -35.21
N PHE A 701 -0.88 -22.55 -34.18
CA PHE A 701 -0.45 -22.76 -32.80
C PHE A 701 -0.99 -24.06 -32.23
N VAL A 702 -2.30 -24.31 -32.34
CA VAL A 702 -2.94 -25.57 -31.90
C VAL A 702 -2.31 -26.77 -32.61
N LYS A 703 -2.05 -26.66 -33.92
CA LYS A 703 -1.35 -27.72 -34.68
C LYS A 703 0.08 -27.95 -34.17
N ARG A 704 0.83 -26.91 -33.81
CA ARG A 704 2.19 -27.05 -33.22
C ARG A 704 2.17 -27.63 -31.81
N VAL A 705 1.23 -27.20 -30.95
CA VAL A 705 1.08 -27.74 -29.60
C VAL A 705 0.67 -29.21 -29.66
N GLY A 706 -0.34 -29.53 -30.47
CA GLY A 706 -0.76 -30.91 -30.71
C GLY A 706 0.37 -31.77 -31.29
N ALA A 707 1.21 -31.23 -32.18
CA ALA A 707 2.38 -31.94 -32.70
C ALA A 707 3.52 -32.11 -31.69
N LYS A 708 3.65 -31.21 -30.70
CA LYS A 708 4.62 -31.36 -29.60
C LYS A 708 4.15 -32.39 -28.57
N LEU A 709 2.88 -32.34 -28.19
CA LEU A 709 2.29 -33.34 -27.28
C LEU A 709 2.35 -34.74 -27.89
N LYS A 710 2.03 -34.89 -29.18
CA LYS A 710 2.20 -36.16 -29.91
C LYS A 710 3.65 -36.64 -30.06
N LYS A 711 4.65 -35.78 -29.86
CA LYS A 711 6.06 -36.17 -29.86
C LYS A 711 6.55 -36.62 -28.49
N GLU A 712 5.86 -36.25 -27.41
CA GLU A 712 6.15 -36.71 -26.05
C GLU A 712 5.50 -38.07 -25.76
N ASP A 713 4.47 -38.48 -26.52
CA ASP A 713 3.84 -39.81 -26.43
C ASP A 713 4.60 -40.93 -27.21
N VAL A 714 5.80 -40.65 -27.72
CA VAL A 714 6.61 -41.60 -28.55
C VAL A 714 8.03 -41.81 -27.98
N GLU A 715 8.26 -41.50 -26.70
CA GLU A 715 9.46 -41.97 -25.97
C GLU A 715 9.12 -43.06 -24.96
#